data_AF-I4BEH1-F1
#
_entry.id   AF-I4BEH1-F1
#
_cell.length_a   1.000
_cell.length_b   1.000
_cell.length_c   1.000
_cell.angle_alpha   90.00
_cell.angle_beta   90.00
_cell.angle_gamma   90.00
#
_symmetry.space_group_name_H-M   'P 1'
#
loop_
_entity.id
_entity.type
_entity.pdbx_description
1 polymer ?
#
loop_
_entity_poly.entity_id
_entity_poly.type
_entity_poly.pdbx_seq_one_letter_code
_entity_poly.pdbx_strand_id
1 'polypeptide(L)'
;MPLHLHRADRTDLLADGLGAMLTVPPDDPFAEDLVLVSARGTERWLSQRLSHVLGRGDGQDGVCAGIVFRHPRSLIAELTGTADDDPWSADAMVWPLLEAIDASLSLPWCTTLATHLGHFDDGEEKELCQGRRYAVARRLAGLFSSYARQRPQLLAGWLDGRTDVDADLRWQPELYRALVDRVQADPPHVRHAKTLVRLQESAADLPQRLSLFGHTRLPITEIELLGALSTHHELHLWLPHPSGDLWDSLRGVQGPVARRDDTTHRDVGHPLLATLGRDLRELQRSLPADPQTDESLGSAARPGTLLGWLQSDIAANAVRPDGRCHDISDRSIQVHSCHGPARQIDVLREVLLGLLADDPTLEPRDILVMCPDIETYAPLIVAGFGLGDVVAGAHPAHRLRVKLADRALTQTNALLGVAAQLLALAGGRATASEVLNLAEAAPVRARFGFSDDDLDAIGDWVREANIRWGFDREHRRPYGVDFVQNTWRFGIDRVLAGVAMSDDSHAWLDTTLPLDDVGSNRVELAGRLAEYVERLRNCVESLTGTRTLTEWLSSLAAGVAALTAVSDADAWQSAQVDREFADVLAQAGARQDTRLRLPDVKALLDRHLAGRPTRANFRTGTLTVCTMVPMRSVPHRVACLVGLDDGVFPRLGVVDGDDALAREPMTGERDIRSEDRQLLLDAIGAATETLVITYTGANEYSGQRKPPAVPLVEVLDAVDLTTPAKVRERIVVHHPLQPFDIRNVTPGDLGMPPGESFTFDPTARDAAAVASSDRAPRPALLTGSLPEPPPDDVALDDLIGFFRDPVKGFFRALDYTLPWDVEAVEDAMPVEIDALQEWKVGDRMLDDMLRGMDPDTAKQAEWRRGSLPPGRLGWRKAQELRDQVAALARAAHRHRTRAPGAYDVDIDVGGGRRVTGTVPRVYGERLVSVTYSKLDGRHLLESWIRLLALTAQRSGPDWTAVCIGRPKRGATPKERLLGSPDGPAVDVLRDLVAMYDAGRRKPIPLPLKTSYAWAETEYHRGTPMREAGWKWKSGRYPAEDAEPAHVRVWGKHFPLEGLIAAGLPDYATRLWLPMLQAERNPD
;
A
#
# COMPACT_ATOMS: atom_id res chain seq x y z
N MET A 1 -27.70 -9.49 48.23
CA MET A 1 -26.68 -9.81 47.22
C MET A 1 -25.50 -8.91 47.49
N PRO A 2 -24.32 -9.41 47.89
CA PRO A 2 -23.07 -8.65 47.95
C PRO A 2 -22.59 -8.16 46.57
N LEU A 3 -23.39 -7.30 45.95
CA LEU A 3 -23.04 -6.53 44.76
C LEU A 3 -22.75 -5.09 45.18
N HIS A 4 -21.53 -4.64 44.91
CA HIS A 4 -21.04 -3.31 45.26
C HIS A 4 -20.73 -2.52 43.98
N LEU A 5 -21.34 -1.35 43.82
CA LEU A 5 -21.03 -0.43 42.74
C LEU A 5 -20.08 0.66 43.25
N HIS A 6 -18.97 0.83 42.54
CA HIS A 6 -17.96 1.86 42.78
C HIS A 6 -17.86 2.73 41.54
N ARG A 7 -18.16 4.02 41.66
CA ARG A 7 -18.21 4.94 40.52
C ARG A 7 -17.29 6.12 40.70
N ALA A 8 -16.61 6.50 39.63
CA ALA A 8 -15.84 7.73 39.57
C ALA A 8 -15.79 8.27 38.13
N ASP A 9 -15.53 9.56 38.00
CA ASP A 9 -15.37 10.26 36.71
C ASP A 9 -14.05 9.90 36.02
N ARG A 10 -13.05 9.44 36.78
CA ARG A 10 -11.75 8.96 36.29
C ARG A 10 -11.37 7.59 36.83
N THR A 11 -10.67 6.84 35.99
CA THR A 11 -10.31 5.46 36.27
C THR A 11 -9.16 5.32 37.26
N ASP A 12 -8.28 6.31 37.43
CA ASP A 12 -7.27 6.29 38.50
C ASP A 12 -7.89 6.36 39.90
N LEU A 13 -8.97 7.11 40.10
CA LEU A 13 -9.71 7.10 41.37
C LEU A 13 -10.33 5.73 41.66
N LEU A 14 -10.84 5.04 40.63
CA LEU A 14 -11.30 3.65 40.77
C LEU A 14 -10.14 2.71 41.13
N ALA A 15 -8.97 2.89 40.53
CA ALA A 15 -7.80 2.07 40.83
C ALA A 15 -7.31 2.28 42.26
N ASP A 16 -7.35 3.52 42.75
CA ASP A 16 -6.99 3.86 44.12
C ASP A 16 -8.01 3.28 45.12
N GLY A 17 -9.31 3.33 44.79
CA GLY A 17 -10.36 2.66 45.59
C GLY A 17 -10.21 1.14 45.62
N LEU A 18 -9.89 0.53 44.46
CA LEU A 18 -9.56 -0.91 44.39
C LEU A 18 -8.32 -1.22 45.24
N GLY A 19 -7.28 -0.39 45.17
CA GLY A 19 -6.10 -0.50 46.01
C GLY A 19 -6.44 -0.44 47.50
N ALA A 20 -7.25 0.53 47.92
CA ALA A 20 -7.69 0.69 49.30
C ALA A 20 -8.43 -0.56 49.81
N MET A 21 -9.33 -1.13 49.00
CA MET A 21 -10.01 -2.38 49.34
C MET A 21 -9.02 -3.55 49.48
N LEU A 22 -8.06 -3.67 48.57
CA LEU A 22 -7.07 -4.74 48.56
C LEU A 22 -6.05 -4.64 49.71
N THR A 23 -5.95 -3.50 50.40
CA THR A 23 -5.13 -3.38 51.62
C THR A 23 -5.64 -4.25 52.78
N VAL A 24 -6.92 -4.63 52.74
CA VAL A 24 -7.50 -5.60 53.67
C VAL A 24 -7.32 -6.99 53.05
N PRO A 25 -6.40 -7.84 53.54
CA PRO A 25 -6.16 -9.15 52.96
C PRO A 25 -7.33 -10.11 53.24
N PRO A 26 -7.52 -11.16 52.42
CA PRO A 26 -8.40 -12.27 52.77
C PRO A 26 -7.93 -12.99 54.04
N ASP A 27 -8.84 -13.76 54.68
CA ASP A 27 -8.51 -14.55 55.87
C ASP A 27 -7.43 -15.62 55.60
N ASP A 28 -7.40 -16.18 54.39
CA ASP A 28 -6.33 -17.06 53.92
C ASP A 28 -5.19 -16.23 53.29
N PRO A 29 -3.97 -16.27 53.86
CA PRO A 29 -2.83 -15.52 53.34
C PRO A 29 -2.34 -15.96 51.94
N PHE A 30 -2.81 -17.10 51.43
CA PHE A 30 -2.52 -17.57 50.07
C PHE A 30 -3.69 -17.40 49.10
N ALA A 31 -4.85 -16.90 49.57
CA ALA A 31 -5.96 -16.62 48.67
C ALA A 31 -5.59 -15.44 47.76
N GLU A 32 -5.86 -15.60 46.47
CA GLU A 32 -5.65 -14.57 45.46
C GLU A 32 -6.93 -13.75 45.25
N ASP A 33 -6.80 -12.44 45.03
CA ASP A 33 -7.91 -11.60 44.58
C ASP A 33 -8.05 -11.68 43.06
N LEU A 34 -9.29 -11.77 42.54
CA LEU A 34 -9.56 -11.83 41.10
C LEU A 34 -10.07 -10.49 40.57
N VAL A 35 -9.31 -9.90 39.65
CA VAL A 35 -9.66 -8.65 38.97
C VAL A 35 -9.86 -8.90 37.48
N LEU A 36 -11.09 -8.65 37.00
CA LEU A 36 -11.44 -8.70 35.60
C LEU A 36 -11.22 -7.35 34.92
N VAL A 37 -10.46 -7.38 33.83
CA VAL A 37 -10.12 -6.20 33.03
C VAL A 37 -10.47 -6.42 31.56
N SER A 38 -11.02 -5.40 30.92
CA SER A 38 -11.52 -5.47 29.54
C SER A 38 -10.40 -5.59 28.49
N ALA A 39 -9.18 -5.15 28.81
CA ALA A 39 -8.03 -5.20 27.92
C ALA A 39 -6.69 -5.39 28.67
N ARG A 40 -5.70 -5.96 27.96
CA ARG A 40 -4.34 -6.17 28.50
C ARG A 40 -3.60 -4.87 28.80
N GLY A 41 -3.91 -3.79 28.08
CA GLY A 41 -3.37 -2.45 28.37
C GLY A 41 -3.78 -1.97 29.77
N THR A 42 -5.07 -2.08 30.07
CA THR A 42 -5.64 -1.79 31.40
C THR A 42 -5.06 -2.68 32.49
N GLU A 43 -4.90 -3.98 32.25
CA GLU A 43 -4.24 -4.92 33.18
C GLU A 43 -2.86 -4.41 33.60
N ARG A 44 -2.03 -4.08 32.62
CA ARG A 44 -0.64 -3.64 32.83
C ARG A 44 -0.60 -2.32 33.59
N TRP A 45 -1.43 -1.37 33.20
CA TRP A 45 -1.55 -0.08 33.87
C TRP A 45 -2.01 -0.25 35.32
N LEU A 46 -3.03 -1.08 35.56
CA LEU A 46 -3.61 -1.31 36.87
C LEU A 46 -2.61 -2.02 37.79
N SER A 47 -1.93 -3.06 37.30
CA SER A 47 -0.87 -3.75 38.05
C SER A 47 0.26 -2.81 38.46
N GLN A 48 0.70 -1.92 37.54
CA GLN A 48 1.68 -0.88 37.86
C GLN A 48 1.14 0.11 38.90
N ARG A 49 -0.08 0.62 38.74
CA ARG A 49 -0.68 1.55 39.69
C ARG A 49 -0.82 0.92 41.08
N LEU A 50 -1.32 -0.30 41.17
CA LEU A 50 -1.45 -1.05 42.42
C LEU A 50 -0.10 -1.33 43.08
N SER A 51 0.96 -1.59 42.31
CA SER A 51 2.31 -1.73 42.90
C SER A 51 2.81 -0.46 43.59
N HIS A 52 2.30 0.72 43.24
CA HIS A 52 2.65 1.97 43.92
C HIS A 52 1.79 2.23 45.16
N VAL A 53 0.62 1.59 45.29
CA VAL A 53 -0.38 1.88 46.34
C VAL A 53 -0.44 0.78 47.42
N LEU A 54 -0.14 -0.48 47.07
CA LEU A 54 -0.17 -1.62 48.00
C LEU A 54 1.12 -1.76 48.84
N GLY A 55 1.82 -0.64 49.09
CA GLY A 55 3.01 -0.57 49.92
C GLY A 55 2.70 -0.51 51.43
N ARG A 56 3.73 -0.62 52.26
CA ARG A 56 3.57 -0.56 53.73
C ARG A 56 3.77 0.84 54.32
N GLY A 57 4.28 1.78 53.52
CA GLY A 57 4.48 3.17 53.91
C GLY A 57 3.85 4.15 52.91
N ASP A 58 4.07 5.44 53.13
CA ASP A 58 3.50 6.53 52.31
C ASP A 58 4.26 6.75 50.98
N GLY A 59 5.21 5.87 50.65
CA GLY A 59 6.03 5.92 49.44
C GLY A 59 5.53 5.01 48.31
N GLN A 60 6.15 5.08 47.13
CA GLN A 60 5.88 4.17 46.00
C GLN A 60 6.73 2.88 46.14
N ASP A 61 6.63 2.19 47.28
CA ASP A 61 7.49 1.04 47.65
C ASP A 61 6.76 -0.32 47.67
N GLY A 62 5.54 -0.37 47.13
CA GLY A 62 4.69 -1.55 47.15
C GLY A 62 4.98 -2.61 46.07
N VAL A 63 4.17 -3.66 46.08
CA VAL A 63 4.18 -4.74 45.10
C VAL A 63 2.76 -5.16 44.77
N CYS A 64 2.48 -5.46 43.50
CA CYS A 64 1.23 -6.07 43.06
C CYS A 64 1.44 -7.60 42.99
N ALA A 65 1.11 -8.31 44.06
CA ALA A 65 1.23 -9.77 44.18
C ALA A 65 -0.05 -10.38 44.78
N GLY A 66 -0.33 -11.66 44.50
CA GLY A 66 -1.56 -12.32 44.95
C GLY A 66 -2.83 -11.81 44.25
N ILE A 67 -2.69 -11.18 43.08
CA ILE A 67 -3.81 -10.66 42.28
C ILE A 67 -3.79 -11.34 40.92
N VAL A 68 -4.86 -12.05 40.60
CA VAL A 68 -5.05 -12.69 39.30
C VAL A 68 -5.86 -11.78 38.41
N PHE A 69 -5.27 -11.38 37.29
CA PHE A 69 -5.99 -10.66 36.25
C PHE A 69 -6.55 -11.61 35.20
N ARG A 70 -7.85 -11.55 34.94
CA ARG A 70 -8.51 -12.28 33.85
C ARG A 70 -9.31 -11.35 32.96
N HIS A 71 -9.65 -11.80 31.76
CA HIS A 71 -10.64 -11.11 30.93
C HIS A 71 -12.05 -11.59 31.30
N PRO A 72 -13.08 -10.73 31.21
CA PRO A 72 -14.47 -11.12 31.45
C PRO A 72 -14.85 -12.36 30.63
N ARG A 73 -14.50 -12.37 29.34
CA ARG A 73 -14.73 -13.53 28.47
C ARG A 73 -14.17 -14.84 29.01
N SER A 74 -12.98 -14.82 29.61
CA SER A 74 -12.37 -16.02 30.20
C SER A 74 -13.14 -16.48 31.43
N LEU A 75 -13.57 -15.55 32.30
CA LEU A 75 -14.41 -15.89 33.45
C LEU A 75 -15.76 -16.45 32.99
N ILE A 76 -16.44 -15.77 32.06
CA ILE A 76 -17.73 -16.23 31.55
C ILE A 76 -17.58 -17.63 30.96
N ALA A 77 -16.51 -17.88 30.18
CA ALA A 77 -16.26 -19.20 29.62
C ALA A 77 -16.04 -20.26 30.70
N GLU A 78 -15.26 -19.99 31.75
CA GLU A 78 -15.08 -20.88 32.90
C GLU A 78 -16.40 -21.17 33.62
N LEU A 79 -17.21 -20.14 33.89
CA LEU A 79 -18.53 -20.28 34.50
C LEU A 79 -19.45 -21.14 33.64
N THR A 80 -19.46 -20.95 32.32
CA THR A 80 -20.33 -21.71 31.43
C THR A 80 -19.75 -23.08 31.04
N GLY A 81 -18.53 -23.43 31.48
CA GLY A 81 -17.86 -24.68 31.12
C GLY A 81 -17.37 -24.74 29.67
N THR A 82 -16.92 -23.61 29.14
CA THR A 82 -16.54 -23.41 27.72
C THR A 82 -15.15 -22.78 27.55
N ALA A 83 -14.32 -22.85 28.59
CA ALA A 83 -12.98 -22.26 28.58
C ALA A 83 -12.05 -22.96 27.58
N ASP A 84 -12.11 -24.29 27.50
CA ASP A 84 -11.25 -25.10 26.65
C ASP A 84 -11.85 -25.30 25.25
N ASP A 85 -13.16 -25.48 25.15
CA ASP A 85 -13.88 -25.68 23.88
C ASP A 85 -15.31 -25.10 23.98
N ASP A 86 -15.66 -24.17 23.08
CA ASP A 86 -17.02 -23.67 22.92
C ASP A 86 -17.53 -23.99 21.51
N PRO A 87 -18.37 -25.03 21.34
CA PRO A 87 -18.92 -25.38 20.04
C PRO A 87 -19.87 -24.31 19.48
N TRP A 88 -20.30 -23.37 20.33
CA TRP A 88 -21.16 -22.24 19.98
C TRP A 88 -20.38 -20.93 19.74
N SER A 89 -19.05 -20.95 19.84
CA SER A 89 -18.23 -19.82 19.40
C SER A 89 -18.41 -19.60 17.90
N ALA A 90 -18.36 -18.37 17.43
CA ALA A 90 -18.60 -18.10 16.02
C ALA A 90 -17.57 -18.75 15.07
N ASP A 91 -16.36 -19.03 15.56
CA ASP A 91 -15.30 -19.71 14.81
C ASP A 91 -15.48 -21.25 14.79
N ALA A 92 -16.07 -21.85 15.83
CA ALA A 92 -16.41 -23.29 15.82
C ALA A 92 -17.77 -23.56 15.14
N MET A 93 -18.77 -22.71 15.38
CA MET A 93 -20.13 -22.85 14.88
C MET A 93 -20.24 -22.73 13.35
N VAL A 94 -19.28 -22.09 12.68
CA VAL A 94 -19.28 -22.00 11.20
C VAL A 94 -19.29 -23.38 10.55
N TRP A 95 -18.61 -24.37 11.14
CA TRP A 95 -18.46 -25.71 10.58
C TRP A 95 -19.76 -26.53 10.56
N PRO A 96 -20.46 -26.74 11.69
CA PRO A 96 -21.79 -27.36 11.67
C PRO A 96 -22.81 -26.51 10.90
N LEU A 97 -22.64 -25.18 10.86
CA LEU A 97 -23.53 -24.32 10.10
C LEU A 97 -23.38 -24.50 8.58
N LEU A 98 -22.18 -24.75 8.07
CA LEU A 98 -21.97 -25.13 6.66
C LEU A 98 -22.77 -26.40 6.32
N GLU A 99 -22.71 -27.43 7.16
CA GLU A 99 -23.50 -28.66 6.99
C GLU A 99 -25.02 -28.40 7.05
N ALA A 100 -25.46 -27.52 7.96
CA ALA A 100 -26.86 -27.15 8.09
C ALA A 100 -27.37 -26.40 6.84
N ILE A 101 -26.57 -25.46 6.34
CA ILE A 101 -26.86 -24.71 5.11
C ILE A 101 -26.95 -25.67 3.92
N ASP A 102 -25.92 -26.49 3.70
CA ASP A 102 -25.84 -27.41 2.56
C ASP A 102 -27.02 -28.39 2.52
N ALA A 103 -27.41 -28.94 3.68
CA ALA A 103 -28.53 -29.85 3.80
C ALA A 103 -29.90 -29.18 3.58
N SER A 104 -29.96 -27.84 3.65
CA SER A 104 -31.20 -27.07 3.62
C SER A 104 -31.45 -26.33 2.32
N LEU A 105 -30.48 -26.26 1.39
CA LEU A 105 -30.56 -25.42 0.18
C LEU A 105 -31.78 -25.71 -0.71
N SER A 106 -32.30 -26.94 -0.69
CA SER A 106 -33.47 -27.35 -1.46
C SER A 106 -34.81 -27.14 -0.74
N LEU A 107 -34.79 -26.72 0.52
CA LEU A 107 -35.99 -26.53 1.33
C LEU A 107 -36.63 -25.16 1.03
N PRO A 108 -37.98 -25.06 0.96
CA PRO A 108 -38.66 -23.82 0.58
C PRO A 108 -38.31 -22.62 1.45
N TRP A 109 -38.11 -22.83 2.76
CA TRP A 109 -37.75 -21.75 3.68
C TRP A 109 -36.33 -21.21 3.44
N CYS A 110 -35.44 -21.99 2.82
CA CYS A 110 -34.04 -21.62 2.58
C CYS A 110 -33.85 -20.87 1.25
N THR A 111 -34.91 -20.64 0.47
CA THR A 111 -34.84 -20.06 -0.89
C THR A 111 -33.96 -18.81 -0.97
N THR A 112 -34.13 -17.84 -0.05
CA THR A 112 -33.33 -16.60 -0.04
C THR A 112 -31.83 -16.87 0.04
N LEU A 113 -31.43 -17.74 0.97
CA LEU A 113 -30.03 -18.12 1.16
C LEU A 113 -29.51 -18.97 -0.01
N ALA A 114 -30.33 -19.90 -0.49
CA ALA A 114 -30.01 -20.76 -1.63
C ALA A 114 -29.79 -19.94 -2.91
N THR A 115 -30.62 -18.94 -3.18
CA THR A 115 -30.42 -18.00 -4.29
C THR A 115 -29.12 -17.20 -4.11
N HIS A 116 -28.85 -16.69 -2.91
CA HIS A 116 -27.62 -15.92 -2.66
C HIS A 116 -26.33 -16.74 -2.87
N LEU A 117 -26.39 -18.04 -2.57
CA LEU A 117 -25.29 -19.00 -2.77
C LEU A 117 -25.26 -19.61 -4.17
N GLY A 118 -26.13 -19.16 -5.09
CA GLY A 118 -26.18 -19.62 -6.48
C GLY A 118 -26.63 -21.06 -6.62
N HIS A 119 -27.42 -21.60 -5.68
CA HIS A 119 -27.91 -22.98 -5.73
C HIS A 119 -28.76 -23.26 -6.98
N PHE A 120 -29.50 -22.25 -7.44
CA PHE A 120 -30.39 -22.31 -8.60
C PHE A 120 -29.75 -21.80 -9.90
N ASP A 121 -28.50 -21.33 -9.84
CA ASP A 121 -27.77 -20.81 -11.00
C ASP A 121 -26.89 -21.89 -11.64
N ASP A 122 -26.50 -21.65 -12.89
CA ASP A 122 -25.62 -22.50 -13.68
C ASP A 122 -24.44 -21.70 -14.27
N GLY A 123 -23.37 -22.40 -14.66
CA GLY A 123 -22.20 -21.78 -15.30
C GLY A 123 -21.40 -20.86 -14.36
N GLU A 124 -20.96 -19.72 -14.87
CA GLU A 124 -20.06 -18.78 -14.18
C GLU A 124 -20.70 -18.13 -12.94
N GLU A 125 -21.99 -17.82 -13.00
CA GLU A 125 -22.73 -17.19 -11.88
C GLU A 125 -22.75 -18.11 -10.65
N LYS A 126 -22.96 -19.41 -10.87
CA LYS A 126 -22.90 -20.43 -9.82
C LYS A 126 -21.53 -20.46 -9.15
N GLU A 127 -20.45 -20.49 -9.93
CA GLU A 127 -19.09 -20.53 -9.40
C GLU A 127 -18.76 -19.26 -8.58
N LEU A 128 -19.18 -18.09 -9.07
CA LEU A 128 -19.05 -16.81 -8.36
C LEU A 128 -19.80 -16.83 -7.01
N CYS A 129 -21.06 -17.25 -7.01
CA CYS A 129 -21.90 -17.25 -5.82
C CYS A 129 -21.50 -18.33 -4.81
N GLN A 130 -21.04 -19.50 -5.25
CA GLN A 130 -20.51 -20.54 -4.36
C GLN A 130 -19.24 -20.10 -3.61
N GLY A 131 -18.46 -19.17 -4.18
CA GLY A 131 -17.31 -18.56 -3.50
C GLY A 131 -17.67 -17.75 -2.24
N ARG A 132 -18.97 -17.52 -1.98
CA ARG A 132 -19.45 -16.80 -0.79
C ARG A 132 -19.78 -17.74 0.38
N ARG A 133 -19.78 -19.06 0.17
CA ARG A 133 -20.33 -20.07 1.11
C ARG A 133 -19.74 -19.96 2.52
N TYR A 134 -18.43 -20.03 2.68
CA TYR A 134 -17.81 -19.89 4.00
C TYR A 134 -18.02 -18.50 4.60
N ALA A 135 -17.85 -17.44 3.81
CA ALA A 135 -18.01 -16.06 4.29
C ALA A 135 -19.41 -15.81 4.86
N VAL A 136 -20.45 -16.29 4.17
CA VAL A 136 -21.85 -16.22 4.60
C VAL A 136 -22.07 -17.05 5.87
N ALA A 137 -21.61 -18.31 5.90
CA ALA A 137 -21.74 -19.15 7.09
C ALA A 137 -21.03 -18.52 8.30
N ARG A 138 -19.81 -18.01 8.13
CA ARG A 138 -19.04 -17.38 9.21
C ARG A 138 -19.73 -16.11 9.70
N ARG A 139 -20.35 -15.35 8.81
CA ARG A 139 -21.13 -14.16 9.16
C ARG A 139 -22.37 -14.54 9.97
N LEU A 140 -23.15 -15.53 9.52
CA LEU A 140 -24.34 -16.02 10.24
C LEU A 140 -23.99 -16.63 11.59
N ALA A 141 -22.88 -17.36 11.69
CA ALA A 141 -22.35 -17.81 12.98
C ALA A 141 -22.00 -16.62 13.90
N GLY A 142 -21.46 -15.54 13.33
CA GLY A 142 -21.26 -14.27 14.05
C GLY A 142 -22.57 -13.69 14.60
N LEU A 143 -23.64 -13.68 13.79
CA LEU A 143 -24.96 -13.21 14.19
C LEU A 143 -25.57 -14.10 15.28
N PHE A 144 -25.60 -15.42 15.12
CA PHE A 144 -26.14 -16.32 16.15
C PHE A 144 -25.38 -16.26 17.47
N SER A 145 -24.04 -16.15 17.42
CA SER A 145 -23.22 -15.94 18.62
C SER A 145 -23.53 -14.58 19.27
N SER A 146 -23.78 -13.55 18.45
CA SER A 146 -24.23 -12.24 18.90
C SER A 146 -25.61 -12.31 19.57
N TYR A 147 -26.58 -12.99 18.95
CA TYR A 147 -27.94 -13.16 19.48
C TYR A 147 -27.91 -13.92 20.80
N ALA A 148 -27.13 -15.00 20.90
CA ALA A 148 -26.99 -15.79 22.12
C ALA A 148 -26.47 -14.96 23.30
N ARG A 149 -25.54 -14.05 23.05
CA ARG A 149 -24.94 -13.21 24.09
C ARG A 149 -25.77 -11.97 24.43
N GLN A 150 -26.47 -11.40 23.46
CA GLN A 150 -27.14 -10.10 23.64
C GLN A 150 -28.64 -10.23 23.91
N ARG A 151 -29.30 -11.18 23.27
CA ARG A 151 -30.75 -11.42 23.36
C ARG A 151 -31.05 -12.92 23.32
N PRO A 152 -30.60 -13.71 24.32
CA PRO A 152 -30.77 -15.17 24.33
C PRO A 152 -32.24 -15.61 24.21
N GLN A 153 -33.17 -14.79 24.68
CA GLN A 153 -34.61 -15.05 24.60
C GLN A 153 -35.16 -15.11 23.17
N LEU A 154 -34.48 -14.47 22.21
CA LEU A 154 -34.80 -14.58 20.79
C LEU A 154 -34.58 -16.02 20.31
N LEU A 155 -33.42 -16.58 20.63
CA LEU A 155 -33.05 -17.95 20.24
C LEU A 155 -33.88 -19.00 20.99
N ALA A 156 -34.17 -18.77 22.27
CA ALA A 156 -35.09 -19.62 23.03
C ALA A 156 -36.48 -19.65 22.37
N GLY A 157 -37.01 -18.48 22.01
CA GLY A 157 -38.27 -18.38 21.28
C GLY A 157 -38.27 -19.13 19.95
N TRP A 158 -37.17 -19.08 19.20
CA TRP A 158 -37.05 -19.84 17.96
C TRP A 158 -37.12 -21.34 18.19
N LEU A 159 -36.51 -21.88 19.25
CA LEU A 159 -36.62 -23.29 19.59
C LEU A 159 -38.04 -23.70 20.01
N ASP A 160 -38.78 -22.80 20.66
CA ASP A 160 -40.19 -23.01 21.03
C ASP A 160 -41.18 -22.85 19.86
N GLY A 161 -40.67 -22.67 18.64
CA GLY A 161 -41.49 -22.53 17.43
C GLY A 161 -41.94 -21.10 17.11
N ARG A 162 -41.54 -20.09 17.89
CA ARG A 162 -41.85 -18.68 17.60
C ARG A 162 -41.05 -18.19 16.39
N THR A 163 -41.67 -17.32 15.60
CA THR A 163 -41.08 -16.71 14.40
C THR A 163 -41.26 -15.20 14.42
N ASP A 164 -41.03 -14.62 15.60
CA ASP A 164 -41.19 -13.19 15.90
C ASP A 164 -40.03 -12.37 15.29
N VAL A 165 -39.87 -12.47 13.98
CA VAL A 165 -38.93 -11.72 13.12
C VAL A 165 -39.63 -11.25 11.86
N ASP A 166 -39.06 -10.26 11.18
CA ASP A 166 -39.56 -9.80 9.89
C ASP A 166 -39.69 -10.95 8.87
N ALA A 167 -40.64 -10.83 7.94
CA ALA A 167 -41.02 -11.93 7.03
C ALA A 167 -39.84 -12.44 6.18
N ASP A 168 -38.93 -11.56 5.79
CA ASP A 168 -37.70 -11.84 5.04
C ASP A 168 -36.63 -12.58 5.87
N LEU A 169 -36.75 -12.60 7.21
CA LEU A 169 -35.81 -13.26 8.14
C LEU A 169 -36.33 -14.58 8.70
N ARG A 170 -37.52 -15.04 8.32
CA ARG A 170 -38.13 -16.28 8.81
C ARG A 170 -37.33 -17.55 8.50
N TRP A 171 -36.36 -17.48 7.60
CA TRP A 171 -35.42 -18.57 7.33
C TRP A 171 -34.37 -18.75 8.44
N GLN A 172 -34.08 -17.71 9.23
CA GLN A 172 -33.08 -17.80 10.31
C GLN A 172 -33.51 -18.70 11.47
N PRO A 173 -34.76 -18.62 12.00
CA PRO A 173 -35.24 -19.57 13.00
C PRO A 173 -35.11 -21.03 12.56
N GLU A 174 -35.49 -21.33 11.30
CA GLU A 174 -35.37 -22.69 10.75
C GLU A 174 -33.91 -23.14 10.64
N LEU A 175 -33.03 -22.26 10.15
CA LEU A 175 -31.60 -22.54 10.06
C LEU A 175 -30.97 -22.76 11.44
N TYR A 176 -31.37 -21.97 12.45
CA TYR A 176 -30.87 -22.11 13.81
C TYR A 176 -31.30 -23.44 14.45
N ARG A 177 -32.55 -23.90 14.23
CA ARG A 177 -32.98 -25.24 14.64
C ARG A 177 -32.17 -26.33 13.96
N ALA A 178 -31.98 -26.23 12.65
CA ALA A 178 -31.17 -27.19 11.89
C ALA A 178 -29.69 -27.24 12.36
N LEU A 179 -29.16 -26.10 12.82
CA LEU A 179 -27.84 -26.03 13.45
C LEU A 179 -27.83 -26.70 14.82
N VAL A 180 -28.82 -26.44 15.68
CA VAL A 180 -28.93 -27.05 17.01
C VAL A 180 -28.94 -28.57 16.94
N ASP A 181 -29.63 -29.16 15.97
CA ASP A 181 -29.64 -30.62 15.75
C ASP A 181 -28.25 -31.21 15.41
N ARG A 182 -27.29 -30.39 14.99
CA ARG A 182 -25.92 -30.80 14.57
C ARG A 182 -24.84 -30.50 15.60
N VAL A 183 -25.19 -29.78 16.66
CA VAL A 183 -24.26 -29.42 17.74
C VAL A 183 -24.60 -30.29 18.95
N GLN A 184 -23.70 -31.20 19.32
CA GLN A 184 -23.88 -32.12 20.45
C GLN A 184 -23.57 -31.43 21.79
N ALA A 185 -24.17 -30.28 22.03
CA ALA A 185 -24.07 -29.53 23.27
C ALA A 185 -25.37 -28.76 23.53
N ASP A 186 -25.65 -28.47 24.80
CA ASP A 186 -26.79 -27.63 25.15
C ASP A 186 -26.72 -26.29 24.38
N PRO A 187 -27.84 -25.82 23.79
CA PRO A 187 -27.91 -24.50 23.17
C PRO A 187 -27.49 -23.39 24.17
N PRO A 188 -26.93 -22.28 23.71
CA PRO A 188 -26.35 -21.27 24.60
C PRO A 188 -27.30 -20.75 25.67
N HIS A 189 -28.57 -20.50 25.33
CA HIS A 189 -29.57 -20.02 26.30
C HIS A 189 -29.96 -21.09 27.35
N VAL A 190 -29.96 -22.38 26.99
CA VAL A 190 -30.20 -23.49 27.93
C VAL A 190 -29.02 -23.63 28.88
N ARG A 191 -27.79 -23.65 28.33
CA ARG A 191 -26.55 -23.69 29.11
C ARG A 191 -26.46 -22.51 30.08
N HIS A 192 -26.80 -21.31 29.60
CA HIS A 192 -26.86 -20.10 30.40
C HIS A 192 -27.85 -20.23 31.57
N ALA A 193 -29.09 -20.65 31.32
CA ALA A 193 -30.09 -20.87 32.36
C ALA A 193 -29.65 -21.91 33.41
N LYS A 194 -29.06 -23.03 32.98
CA LYS A 194 -28.49 -24.05 33.90
C LYS A 194 -27.36 -23.46 34.75
N THR A 195 -26.51 -22.62 34.16
CA THR A 195 -25.39 -21.97 34.85
C THR A 195 -25.89 -20.99 35.91
N LEU A 196 -26.91 -20.19 35.61
CA LEU A 196 -27.53 -19.27 36.57
C LEU A 196 -28.06 -20.02 37.80
N VAL A 197 -28.83 -21.10 37.59
CA VAL A 197 -29.37 -21.92 38.69
C VAL A 197 -28.24 -22.49 39.54
N ARG A 198 -27.20 -23.07 38.91
CA ARG A 198 -26.05 -23.64 39.63
C ARG A 198 -25.35 -22.59 40.51
N LEU A 199 -25.12 -21.39 39.98
CA LEU A 199 -24.44 -20.30 40.70
C LEU A 199 -25.30 -19.71 41.83
N GLN A 200 -26.62 -19.86 41.77
CA GLN A 200 -27.52 -19.46 42.86
C GLN A 200 -27.57 -20.53 43.96
N GLU A 201 -27.52 -21.82 43.59
CA GLU A 201 -27.59 -22.94 44.53
C GLU A 201 -26.27 -23.19 45.27
N SER A 202 -25.11 -22.95 44.65
CA SER A 202 -23.81 -23.14 45.29
C SER A 202 -22.75 -22.12 44.87
N ALA A 203 -21.77 -21.89 45.73
CA ALA A 203 -20.60 -21.07 45.42
C ALA A 203 -19.80 -21.68 44.26
N ALA A 204 -19.23 -20.82 43.42
CA ALA A 204 -18.29 -21.23 42.38
C ALA A 204 -16.90 -21.44 42.99
N ASP A 205 -16.05 -22.20 42.31
CA ASP A 205 -14.63 -22.35 42.66
C ASP A 205 -13.84 -21.10 42.22
N LEU A 206 -14.17 -19.97 42.82
CA LEU A 206 -13.61 -18.66 42.55
C LEU A 206 -13.26 -17.98 43.87
N PRO A 207 -12.34 -16.99 43.85
CA PRO A 207 -12.06 -16.18 45.03
C PRO A 207 -13.32 -15.56 45.63
N GLN A 208 -13.30 -15.34 46.95
CA GLN A 208 -14.43 -14.74 47.67
C GLN A 208 -14.74 -13.34 47.14
N ARG A 209 -13.72 -12.57 46.76
CA ARG A 209 -13.83 -11.21 46.22
C ARG A 209 -13.52 -11.17 44.73
N LEU A 210 -14.44 -10.59 43.96
CA LEU A 210 -14.37 -10.46 42.52
C LEU A 210 -14.51 -9.00 42.14
N SER A 211 -13.56 -8.45 41.39
CA SER A 211 -13.61 -7.05 40.92
C SER A 211 -13.71 -6.97 39.41
N LEU A 212 -14.70 -6.26 38.86
CA LEU A 212 -14.79 -5.93 37.44
C LEU A 212 -14.41 -4.48 37.22
N PHE A 213 -13.33 -4.24 36.48
CA PHE A 213 -12.72 -2.93 36.40
C PHE A 213 -12.84 -2.30 35.01
N GLY A 214 -13.36 -1.07 34.94
CA GLY A 214 -13.31 -0.24 33.73
C GLY A 214 -14.32 -0.62 32.63
N HIS A 215 -15.45 -1.22 33.00
CA HIS A 215 -16.47 -1.62 32.03
C HIS A 215 -17.46 -0.48 31.77
N THR A 216 -17.71 -0.18 30.50
CA THR A 216 -18.70 0.82 30.07
C THR A 216 -19.90 0.21 29.35
N ARG A 217 -19.86 -1.11 29.13
CA ARG A 217 -20.92 -1.90 28.50
C ARG A 217 -20.77 -3.36 28.94
N LEU A 218 -21.89 -4.00 29.27
CA LEU A 218 -21.99 -5.43 29.58
C LEU A 218 -23.25 -5.98 28.89
N PRO A 219 -23.16 -7.10 28.14
CA PRO A 219 -24.33 -7.81 27.65
C PRO A 219 -25.23 -8.31 28.79
N ILE A 220 -26.53 -8.44 28.51
CA ILE A 220 -27.51 -8.87 29.51
C ILE A 220 -27.16 -10.23 30.13
N THR A 221 -26.63 -11.17 29.35
CA THR A 221 -26.19 -12.47 29.87
C THR A 221 -25.05 -12.35 30.86
N GLU A 222 -24.11 -11.45 30.62
CA GLU A 222 -23.00 -11.22 31.57
C GLU A 222 -23.55 -10.60 32.86
N ILE A 223 -24.49 -9.66 32.78
CA ILE A 223 -25.14 -9.07 33.95
C ILE A 223 -25.91 -10.12 34.76
N GLU A 224 -26.65 -11.01 34.10
CA GLU A 224 -27.37 -12.11 34.77
C GLU A 224 -26.41 -13.06 35.49
N LEU A 225 -25.28 -13.43 34.87
CA LEU A 225 -24.27 -14.29 35.49
C LEU A 225 -23.59 -13.63 36.69
N LEU A 226 -23.28 -12.35 36.57
CA LEU A 226 -22.73 -11.54 37.66
C LEU A 226 -23.73 -11.41 38.82
N GLY A 227 -25.01 -11.22 38.51
CA GLY A 227 -26.09 -11.26 39.49
C GLY A 227 -26.14 -12.60 40.22
N ALA A 228 -26.15 -13.72 39.50
CA ALA A 228 -26.15 -15.05 40.10
C ALA A 228 -24.91 -15.31 40.97
N LEU A 229 -23.71 -14.93 40.50
CA LEU A 229 -22.45 -15.03 41.25
C LEU A 229 -22.48 -14.27 42.57
N SER A 230 -23.09 -13.09 42.59
CA SER A 230 -23.21 -12.27 43.80
C SER A 230 -24.12 -12.88 44.87
N THR A 231 -24.63 -14.11 44.69
CA THR A 231 -25.31 -14.86 45.75
C THR A 231 -24.33 -15.35 46.82
N HIS A 232 -23.12 -15.77 46.41
CA HIS A 232 -22.12 -16.39 47.28
C HIS A 232 -20.76 -15.69 47.30
N HIS A 233 -20.48 -14.81 46.32
CA HIS A 233 -19.23 -14.06 46.21
C HIS A 233 -19.45 -12.55 46.37
N GLU A 234 -18.47 -11.83 46.92
CA GLU A 234 -18.48 -10.37 46.97
C GLU A 234 -18.06 -9.79 45.63
N LEU A 235 -19.01 -9.16 44.93
CA LEU A 235 -18.81 -8.65 43.59
C LEU A 235 -18.72 -7.13 43.58
N HIS A 236 -17.58 -6.60 43.11
CA HIS A 236 -17.29 -5.17 43.04
C HIS A 236 -17.23 -4.72 41.58
N LEU A 237 -18.16 -3.86 41.16
CA LEU A 237 -18.14 -3.23 39.83
C LEU A 237 -17.52 -1.84 39.93
N TRP A 238 -16.34 -1.65 39.34
CA TRP A 238 -15.62 -0.38 39.26
C TRP A 238 -15.91 0.29 37.92
N LEU A 239 -16.90 1.18 37.92
CA LEU A 239 -17.51 1.75 36.72
C LEU A 239 -17.02 3.19 36.49
N PRO A 240 -16.32 3.47 35.38
CA PRO A 240 -16.02 4.83 35.00
C PRO A 240 -17.33 5.48 34.52
N HIS A 241 -17.83 6.45 35.29
CA HIS A 241 -19.06 7.16 34.99
C HIS A 241 -18.81 8.67 35.02
N PRO A 242 -19.03 9.38 33.91
CA PRO A 242 -18.54 10.75 33.74
C PRO A 242 -19.25 11.77 34.63
N SER A 243 -20.44 11.47 35.17
CA SER A 243 -21.25 12.40 35.97
C SER A 243 -22.04 11.72 37.08
N GLY A 244 -21.90 12.20 38.32
CA GLY A 244 -22.78 11.78 39.43
C GLY A 244 -24.22 12.26 39.24
N ASP A 245 -24.40 13.50 38.78
CA ASP A 245 -25.73 14.12 38.58
C ASP A 245 -26.56 13.38 37.52
N LEU A 246 -25.93 12.94 36.42
CA LEU A 246 -26.62 12.12 35.42
C LEU A 246 -26.98 10.72 35.97
N TRP A 247 -26.08 10.12 36.75
CA TRP A 247 -26.39 8.83 37.38
C TRP A 247 -27.63 8.95 38.26
N ASP A 248 -27.69 10.03 39.02
CA ASP A 248 -28.78 10.31 39.95
C ASP A 248 -30.11 10.60 39.25
N SER A 249 -30.08 11.33 38.14
CA SER A 249 -31.29 11.62 37.34
C SER A 249 -31.89 10.38 36.68
N LEU A 250 -31.08 9.33 36.47
CA LEU A 250 -31.50 8.08 35.86
C LEU A 250 -31.85 6.98 36.88
N ARG A 251 -31.84 7.30 38.18
CA ARG A 251 -32.29 6.34 39.22
C ARG A 251 -33.74 5.90 38.95
N GLY A 252 -34.00 4.61 39.11
CA GLY A 252 -35.31 4.01 38.89
C GLY A 252 -35.61 3.63 37.44
N VAL A 253 -34.73 3.98 36.49
CA VAL A 253 -34.80 3.52 35.10
C VAL A 253 -34.12 2.16 35.00
N GLN A 254 -34.86 1.09 34.70
CA GLN A 254 -34.35 -0.28 34.78
C GLN A 254 -34.80 -1.17 33.62
N GLY A 255 -33.98 -2.17 33.30
CA GLY A 255 -34.28 -3.28 32.39
C GLY A 255 -34.27 -2.90 30.90
N PRO A 256 -34.06 -3.86 29.99
CA PRO A 256 -33.98 -3.58 28.56
C PRO A 256 -35.33 -3.15 27.98
N VAL A 257 -35.31 -2.09 27.18
CA VAL A 257 -36.43 -1.59 26.35
C VAL A 257 -35.96 -1.37 24.92
N ALA A 258 -36.90 -1.33 23.96
CA ALA A 258 -36.57 -0.97 22.58
C ALA A 258 -36.01 0.45 22.55
N ARG A 259 -34.93 0.68 21.79
CA ARG A 259 -34.23 1.98 21.77
C ARG A 259 -35.12 3.14 21.33
N ARG A 260 -36.15 2.86 20.51
CA ARG A 260 -37.15 3.86 20.11
C ARG A 260 -38.02 4.37 21.28
N ASP A 261 -38.17 3.55 22.31
CA ASP A 261 -38.98 3.83 23.50
C ASP A 261 -38.10 4.36 24.65
N ASP A 262 -36.78 4.41 24.49
CA ASP A 262 -35.85 4.95 25.48
C ASP A 262 -35.87 6.49 25.53
N THR A 263 -36.44 7.04 26.59
CA THR A 263 -36.51 8.50 26.82
C THR A 263 -35.38 9.05 27.68
N THR A 264 -34.46 8.22 28.18
CA THR A 264 -33.42 8.63 29.14
C THR A 264 -32.47 9.71 28.61
N HIS A 265 -32.34 9.83 27.28
CA HIS A 265 -31.61 10.91 26.64
C HIS A 265 -32.17 12.32 26.95
N ARG A 266 -33.42 12.42 27.41
CA ARG A 266 -34.08 13.70 27.77
C ARG A 266 -33.64 14.22 29.13
N ASP A 267 -33.13 13.36 29.99
CA ASP A 267 -32.65 13.70 31.34
C ASP A 267 -31.14 14.10 31.32
N VAL A 268 -30.53 14.12 30.13
CA VAL A 268 -29.14 14.51 29.94
C VAL A 268 -29.05 16.02 29.71
N GLY A 269 -28.34 16.73 30.58
CA GLY A 269 -28.17 18.18 30.52
C GLY A 269 -26.92 18.64 29.76
N HIS A 270 -25.88 17.81 29.65
CA HIS A 270 -24.68 18.14 28.86
C HIS A 270 -24.72 17.55 27.43
N PRO A 271 -24.49 18.35 26.36
CA PRO A 271 -24.58 17.87 24.98
C PRO A 271 -23.72 16.64 24.65
N LEU A 272 -22.46 16.60 25.10
CA LEU A 272 -21.57 15.46 24.84
C LEU A 272 -22.02 14.18 25.55
N LEU A 273 -22.64 14.28 26.73
CA LEU A 273 -23.21 13.09 27.38
C LEU A 273 -24.41 12.56 26.58
N ALA A 274 -25.16 13.43 25.92
CA ALA A 274 -26.30 13.04 25.12
C ALA A 274 -25.87 12.35 23.82
N THR A 275 -24.84 12.88 23.14
CA THR A 275 -24.41 12.38 21.82
C THR A 275 -23.32 11.31 21.86
N LEU A 276 -22.50 11.27 22.91
CA LEU A 276 -21.39 10.33 23.07
C LEU A 276 -21.63 9.28 24.17
N GLY A 277 -22.41 9.61 25.21
CA GLY A 277 -22.56 8.82 26.44
C GLY A 277 -23.63 7.71 26.42
N ARG A 278 -24.07 7.25 25.25
CA ARG A 278 -25.21 6.30 25.15
C ARG A 278 -24.90 4.96 25.84
N ASP A 279 -23.72 4.37 25.59
CA ASP A 279 -23.37 3.04 26.10
C ASP A 279 -23.37 3.00 27.63
N LEU A 280 -22.82 4.03 28.28
CA LEU A 280 -22.83 4.13 29.75
C LEU A 280 -24.24 4.28 30.32
N ARG A 281 -25.09 5.06 29.66
CA ARG A 281 -26.49 5.23 30.06
C ARG A 281 -27.27 3.92 29.96
N GLU A 282 -27.07 3.20 28.86
CA GLU A 282 -27.69 1.88 28.66
C GLU A 282 -27.10 0.82 29.61
N LEU A 283 -25.82 0.91 29.97
CA LEU A 283 -25.21 0.06 31.00
C LEU A 283 -25.90 0.28 32.34
N GLN A 284 -26.02 1.53 32.81
CA GLN A 284 -26.68 1.85 34.09
C GLN A 284 -28.07 1.25 34.18
N ARG A 285 -28.86 1.38 33.11
CA ARG A 285 -30.22 0.84 33.02
C ARG A 285 -30.26 -0.69 33.06
N SER A 286 -29.19 -1.35 32.61
CA SER A 286 -29.10 -2.80 32.54
C SER A 286 -28.63 -3.44 33.85
N LEU A 287 -27.99 -2.68 34.75
CA LEU A 287 -27.48 -3.19 36.03
C LEU A 287 -28.62 -3.60 36.99
N PRO A 288 -28.36 -4.49 37.97
CA PRO A 288 -29.35 -4.86 38.97
C PRO A 288 -29.83 -3.66 39.80
N ALA A 289 -31.13 -3.62 40.12
CA ALA A 289 -31.77 -2.47 40.75
C ALA A 289 -31.38 -2.24 42.22
N ASP A 290 -31.00 -3.31 42.94
CA ASP A 290 -30.76 -3.29 44.39
C ASP A 290 -29.32 -3.75 44.74
N PRO A 291 -28.27 -2.98 44.39
CA PRO A 291 -26.92 -3.27 44.86
C PRO A 291 -26.84 -3.09 46.39
N GLN A 292 -25.93 -3.83 47.05
CA GLN A 292 -25.68 -3.68 48.49
C GLN A 292 -25.08 -2.31 48.81
N THR A 293 -24.18 -1.80 47.97
CA THR A 293 -23.66 -0.43 48.06
C THR A 293 -23.60 0.19 46.67
N ASP A 294 -23.89 1.50 46.61
CA ASP A 294 -23.64 2.34 45.43
C ASP A 294 -22.85 3.56 45.92
N GLU A 295 -21.53 3.52 45.74
CA GLU A 295 -20.60 4.53 46.23
C GLU A 295 -19.99 5.33 45.06
N SER A 296 -19.95 6.65 45.23
CA SER A 296 -19.16 7.54 44.38
C SER A 296 -17.87 7.91 45.09
N LEU A 297 -16.73 7.55 44.51
CA LEU A 297 -15.40 7.76 45.09
C LEU A 297 -14.88 9.21 44.92
N GLY A 298 -15.77 10.14 44.56
CA GLY A 298 -15.48 11.55 44.35
C GLY A 298 -15.22 11.92 42.89
N SER A 299 -14.68 13.12 42.70
CA SER A 299 -14.31 13.67 41.39
C SER A 299 -12.90 14.22 41.45
N ALA A 300 -12.13 14.07 40.37
CA ALA A 300 -10.78 14.61 40.32
C ALA A 300 -10.76 16.14 40.32
N ALA A 301 -9.67 16.71 40.84
CA ALA A 301 -9.41 18.14 40.69
C ALA A 301 -9.31 18.49 39.20
N ARG A 302 -9.98 19.58 38.79
CA ARG A 302 -10.01 20.03 37.40
C ARG A 302 -9.29 21.37 37.30
N PRO A 303 -8.16 21.44 36.59
CA PRO A 303 -7.46 22.70 36.37
C PRO A 303 -8.35 23.75 35.74
N GLY A 304 -8.01 25.02 35.92
CA GLY A 304 -8.68 26.15 35.26
C GLY A 304 -8.33 26.29 33.78
N THR A 305 -8.21 25.17 33.07
CA THR A 305 -7.94 25.09 31.63
C THR A 305 -9.21 24.76 30.86
N LEU A 306 -9.19 24.92 29.54
CA LEU A 306 -10.30 24.61 28.65
C LEU A 306 -10.70 23.14 28.72
N LEU A 307 -9.73 22.22 28.74
CA LEU A 307 -9.98 20.79 28.97
C LEU A 307 -10.59 20.56 30.36
N GLY A 308 -10.02 21.19 31.40
CA GLY A 308 -10.52 21.07 32.76
C GLY A 308 -11.96 21.59 32.92
N TRP A 309 -12.33 22.68 32.24
CA TRP A 309 -13.69 23.20 32.22
C TRP A 309 -14.66 22.32 31.44
N LEU A 310 -14.25 21.77 30.30
CA LEU A 310 -15.07 20.82 29.53
C LEU A 310 -15.37 19.58 30.37
N GLN A 311 -14.33 18.97 30.96
CA GLN A 311 -14.48 17.86 31.90
C GLN A 311 -15.34 18.27 33.11
N SER A 312 -15.22 19.54 33.52
CA SER A 312 -16.02 20.11 34.60
C SER A 312 -17.51 20.02 34.31
N ASP A 313 -17.90 20.54 33.15
CA ASP A 313 -19.27 20.59 32.66
C ASP A 313 -19.85 19.20 32.38
N ILE A 314 -19.04 18.31 31.81
CA ILE A 314 -19.42 16.92 31.61
C ILE A 314 -19.86 16.30 32.95
N ALA A 315 -19.08 16.41 34.04
CA ALA A 315 -19.49 15.73 35.26
C ALA A 315 -20.62 16.39 36.04
N ALA A 316 -20.83 17.68 35.86
CA ALA A 316 -22.01 18.36 36.40
C ALA A 316 -23.26 18.14 35.54
N ASN A 317 -23.16 17.36 34.45
CA ASN A 317 -24.24 17.17 33.48
C ASN A 317 -24.84 18.51 33.00
N ALA A 318 -24.03 19.56 32.90
CA ALA A 318 -24.50 20.92 32.64
C ALA A 318 -23.40 21.79 32.03
N VAL A 319 -23.81 22.69 31.13
CA VAL A 319 -22.95 23.72 30.55
C VAL A 319 -22.86 24.91 31.51
N ARG A 320 -21.65 25.31 31.94
CA ARG A 320 -21.46 26.32 33.00
C ARG A 320 -20.41 27.39 32.64
N PRO A 321 -20.64 28.21 31.60
CA PRO A 321 -19.66 29.19 31.12
C PRO A 321 -19.40 30.35 32.07
N ASP A 322 -20.31 30.60 33.02
CA ASP A 322 -20.27 31.77 33.90
C ASP A 322 -18.94 31.86 34.68
N GLY A 323 -18.29 33.01 34.61
CA GLY A 323 -17.03 33.28 35.31
C GLY A 323 -15.77 32.70 34.65
N ARG A 324 -15.87 32.04 33.48
CA ARG A 324 -14.72 31.51 32.75
C ARG A 324 -14.21 32.50 31.71
N CYS A 325 -12.88 32.59 31.57
CA CYS A 325 -12.22 33.41 30.57
C CYS A 325 -11.05 32.64 29.97
N HIS A 326 -11.19 32.23 28.71
CA HIS A 326 -10.17 31.43 28.01
C HIS A 326 -8.85 32.20 27.88
N ASP A 327 -7.78 31.65 28.45
CA ASP A 327 -6.43 32.15 28.24
C ASP A 327 -5.94 31.76 26.84
N ILE A 328 -5.38 32.71 26.10
CA ILE A 328 -4.91 32.46 24.73
C ILE A 328 -3.71 31.51 24.66
N SER A 329 -2.95 31.37 25.75
CA SER A 329 -1.87 30.38 25.86
C SER A 329 -2.35 28.98 26.27
N ASP A 330 -3.64 28.79 26.57
CA ASP A 330 -4.16 27.48 26.91
C ASP A 330 -4.20 26.55 25.69
N ARG A 331 -3.35 25.51 25.73
CA ARG A 331 -3.22 24.48 24.70
C ARG A 331 -3.66 23.10 25.19
N SER A 332 -4.48 23.04 26.24
CA SER A 332 -5.01 21.79 26.80
C SER A 332 -5.95 21.06 25.83
N ILE A 333 -6.54 21.75 24.84
CA ILE A 333 -7.24 21.14 23.70
C ILE A 333 -6.65 21.70 22.41
N GLN A 334 -6.14 20.83 21.53
CA GLN A 334 -5.59 21.19 20.23
C GLN A 334 -6.26 20.38 19.13
N VAL A 335 -6.73 21.03 18.06
CA VAL A 335 -7.35 20.38 16.91
C VAL A 335 -6.64 20.80 15.62
N HIS A 336 -6.17 19.82 14.85
CA HIS A 336 -5.33 20.06 13.68
C HIS A 336 -5.98 19.54 12.40
N SER A 337 -6.27 20.46 11.50
CA SER A 337 -6.89 20.25 10.20
C SER A 337 -5.80 20.12 9.12
N CYS A 338 -5.62 18.92 8.58
CA CYS A 338 -4.48 18.54 7.74
C CYS A 338 -4.89 18.10 6.31
N HIS A 339 -3.89 17.89 5.43
CA HIS A 339 -4.08 17.44 4.06
C HIS A 339 -3.74 15.94 3.93
N GLY A 340 -4.62 15.07 4.41
CA GLY A 340 -4.48 13.62 4.33
C GLY A 340 -3.64 12.99 5.45
N PRO A 341 -3.57 11.64 5.51
CA PRO A 341 -2.93 10.90 6.60
C PRO A 341 -1.44 11.21 6.80
N ALA A 342 -0.67 11.36 5.71
CA ALA A 342 0.77 11.67 5.79
C ALA A 342 1.01 13.00 6.51
N ARG A 343 0.28 14.05 6.10
CA ARG A 343 0.41 15.37 6.73
C ARG A 343 -0.08 15.38 8.18
N GLN A 344 -1.06 14.54 8.54
CA GLN A 344 -1.46 14.38 9.95
C GLN A 344 -0.32 13.83 10.82
N ILE A 345 0.45 12.86 10.32
CA ILE A 345 1.60 12.31 11.04
C ILE A 345 2.74 13.34 11.13
N ASP A 346 3.01 14.10 10.07
CA ASP A 346 3.98 15.20 10.13
C ASP A 346 3.60 16.21 11.23
N VAL A 347 2.33 16.63 11.27
CA VAL A 347 1.83 17.59 12.26
C VAL A 347 1.87 17.00 13.67
N LEU A 348 1.45 15.74 13.85
CA LEU A 348 1.53 15.05 15.14
C LEU A 348 2.97 15.05 15.66
N ARG A 349 3.94 14.80 14.77
CA ARG A 349 5.36 14.77 15.12
C ARG A 349 5.85 16.08 15.71
N GLU A 350 5.45 17.21 15.11
CA GLU A 350 5.79 18.54 15.59
C GLU A 350 5.09 18.86 16.92
N VAL A 351 3.81 18.52 17.03
CA VAL A 351 3.04 18.72 18.28
C VAL A 351 3.64 17.93 19.44
N LEU A 352 4.02 16.67 19.21
CA LEU A 352 4.64 15.84 20.25
C LEU A 352 5.99 16.38 20.70
N LEU A 353 6.81 16.87 19.77
CA LEU A 353 8.08 17.52 20.13
C LEU A 353 7.85 18.81 20.90
N GLY A 354 6.86 19.61 20.51
CA GLY A 354 6.46 20.81 21.23
C GLY A 354 6.07 20.50 22.67
N LEU A 355 5.16 19.55 22.88
CA LEU A 355 4.73 19.15 24.22
C LEU A 355 5.88 18.65 25.10
N LEU A 356 6.81 17.87 24.53
CA LEU A 356 8.00 17.38 25.24
C LEU A 356 9.04 18.48 25.52
N ALA A 357 9.10 19.51 24.68
CA ALA A 357 9.98 20.66 24.88
C ALA A 357 9.42 21.63 25.92
N ASP A 358 8.10 21.84 25.92
CA ASP A 358 7.38 22.73 26.81
C ASP A 358 7.39 22.22 28.26
N ASP A 359 7.41 20.90 28.46
CA ASP A 359 7.40 20.28 29.79
C ASP A 359 8.51 19.22 29.98
N PRO A 360 9.57 19.52 30.76
CA PRO A 360 10.67 18.59 31.00
C PRO A 360 10.29 17.38 31.87
N THR A 361 9.12 17.40 32.52
CA THR A 361 8.60 16.26 33.29
C THR A 361 7.83 15.27 32.44
N LEU A 362 7.45 15.66 31.21
CA LEU A 362 6.67 14.82 30.31
C LEU A 362 7.57 13.78 29.67
N GLU A 363 7.24 12.50 29.86
CA GLU A 363 7.96 11.41 29.23
C GLU A 363 7.12 10.79 28.10
N PRO A 364 7.75 10.16 27.08
CA PRO A 364 7.01 9.48 26.00
C PRO A 364 6.00 8.43 26.48
N ARG A 365 6.20 7.85 27.67
CA ARG A 365 5.27 6.87 28.27
C ARG A 365 3.95 7.49 28.76
N ASP A 366 3.93 8.81 28.95
CA ASP A 366 2.77 9.56 29.42
C ASP A 366 1.88 10.04 28.26
N ILE A 367 2.31 9.76 27.03
CA ILE A 367 1.65 10.13 25.78
C ILE A 367 1.06 8.87 25.14
N LEU A 368 -0.24 8.91 24.85
CA LEU A 368 -0.94 7.85 24.13
C LEU A 368 -1.44 8.38 22.79
N VAL A 369 -1.09 7.70 21.69
CA VAL A 369 -1.65 7.99 20.36
C VAL A 369 -2.66 6.89 20.02
N MET A 370 -3.89 7.30 19.70
CA MET A 370 -4.95 6.40 19.27
C MET A 370 -5.45 6.78 17.88
N CYS A 371 -5.71 5.79 17.04
CA CYS A 371 -6.33 6.00 15.74
C CYS A 371 -7.44 4.95 15.48
N PRO A 372 -8.51 5.31 14.75
CA PRO A 372 -9.58 4.38 14.42
C PRO A 372 -9.13 3.28 13.44
N ASP A 373 -8.13 3.56 12.61
CA ASP A 373 -7.53 2.63 11.66
C ASP A 373 -6.00 2.63 11.77
N ILE A 374 -5.43 1.69 12.53
CA ILE A 374 -3.99 1.61 12.73
C ILE A 374 -3.22 1.17 11.48
N GLU A 375 -3.84 0.41 10.57
CA GLU A 375 -3.13 -0.12 9.40
C GLU A 375 -2.81 0.97 8.39
N THR A 376 -3.69 1.95 8.21
CA THR A 376 -3.43 3.12 7.35
C THR A 376 -2.30 4.00 7.90
N TYR A 377 -2.24 4.21 9.22
CA TYR A 377 -1.29 5.15 9.82
C TYR A 377 0.05 4.52 10.22
N ALA A 378 0.11 3.21 10.45
CA ALA A 378 1.31 2.58 10.96
C ALA A 378 2.55 2.71 10.04
N PRO A 379 2.46 2.52 8.70
CA PRO A 379 3.60 2.76 7.82
C PRO A 379 4.10 4.21 7.89
N LEU A 380 3.17 5.17 7.99
CA LEU A 380 3.49 6.60 8.09
C LEU A 380 4.16 6.93 9.44
N ILE A 381 3.72 6.30 10.53
CA ILE A 381 4.36 6.43 11.84
C ILE A 381 5.77 5.82 11.80
N VAL A 382 5.95 4.65 11.20
CA VAL A 382 7.29 4.05 11.06
C VAL A 382 8.21 4.93 10.21
N ALA A 383 7.68 5.56 9.16
CA ALA A 383 8.45 6.49 8.34
C ALA A 383 8.76 7.81 9.07
N GLY A 384 7.83 8.31 9.89
CA GLY A 384 7.96 9.59 10.59
C GLY A 384 8.80 9.55 11.87
N PHE A 385 8.93 8.37 12.49
CA PHE A 385 9.63 8.14 13.76
C PHE A 385 10.73 7.07 13.62
N GLY A 386 11.60 6.86 14.62
CA GLY A 386 12.49 5.68 14.70
C GLY A 386 13.72 5.58 13.78
N LEU A 387 13.97 6.53 12.85
CA LEU A 387 15.14 6.53 11.95
C LEU A 387 16.38 7.26 12.50
N GLY A 388 16.39 7.61 13.79
CA GLY A 388 17.34 8.57 14.37
C GLY A 388 18.79 8.09 14.41
N ASP A 389 19.00 6.78 14.38
CA ASP A 389 20.33 6.14 14.38
C ASP A 389 20.91 5.98 12.97
N VAL A 390 20.06 6.09 11.93
CA VAL A 390 20.42 5.81 10.53
C VAL A 390 20.70 7.10 9.76
N VAL A 391 20.02 8.20 10.10
CA VAL A 391 20.10 9.46 9.34
C VAL A 391 20.62 10.59 10.22
N ALA A 392 21.89 10.97 10.02
CA ALA A 392 22.48 12.13 10.68
C ALA A 392 21.85 13.44 10.19
N GLY A 393 21.46 14.33 11.11
CA GLY A 393 20.81 15.61 10.79
C GLY A 393 19.32 15.52 10.43
N ALA A 394 18.69 14.37 10.64
CA ALA A 394 17.26 14.18 10.41
C ALA A 394 16.37 14.85 11.47
N HIS A 395 15.06 14.84 11.19
CA HIS A 395 14.03 15.35 12.08
C HIS A 395 14.16 14.81 13.52
N PRO A 396 14.13 15.65 14.59
CA PRO A 396 14.41 15.22 15.97
C PRO A 396 13.54 14.07 16.47
N ALA A 397 12.27 14.05 16.07
CA ALA A 397 11.33 12.99 16.44
C ALA A 397 11.70 11.58 15.96
N HIS A 398 12.63 11.41 15.02
CA HIS A 398 13.16 10.08 14.71
C HIS A 398 13.90 9.42 15.89
N ARG A 399 14.25 10.20 16.92
CA ARG A 399 14.80 9.69 18.19
C ARG A 399 13.73 9.17 19.16
N LEU A 400 12.46 9.50 18.94
CA LEU A 400 11.38 8.98 19.77
C LEU A 400 11.15 7.51 19.43
N ARG A 401 11.25 6.66 20.46
CA ARG A 401 10.94 5.24 20.33
C ARG A 401 9.43 5.05 20.35
N VAL A 402 8.90 4.47 19.28
CA VAL A 402 7.48 4.22 19.10
C VAL A 402 7.18 2.74 19.11
N LYS A 403 6.13 2.34 19.83
CA LYS A 403 5.61 0.98 19.84
C LYS A 403 4.20 0.97 19.22
N LEU A 404 4.09 0.32 18.07
CA LEU A 404 2.81 0.02 17.43
C LEU A 404 2.19 -1.22 18.08
N ALA A 405 0.94 -1.10 18.53
CA ALA A 405 0.11 -2.22 18.97
C ALA A 405 -0.96 -2.55 17.91
N ASP A 406 -1.65 -3.67 18.10
CA ASP A 406 -2.85 -4.09 17.32
C ASP A 406 -2.63 -4.35 15.82
N ARG A 407 -1.40 -4.57 15.36
CA ARG A 407 -1.08 -4.86 13.96
C ARG A 407 -1.54 -6.26 13.53
N ALA A 408 -1.93 -6.40 12.26
CA ALA A 408 -2.20 -7.69 11.63
C ALA A 408 -0.98 -8.63 11.65
N LEU A 409 -1.22 -9.93 11.81
CA LEU A 409 -0.14 -10.92 11.89
C LEU A 409 0.65 -10.99 10.58
N THR A 410 0.00 -10.77 9.44
CA THR A 410 0.60 -10.70 8.11
C THR A 410 1.60 -9.54 7.95
N GLN A 411 1.50 -8.51 8.79
CA GLN A 411 2.42 -7.37 8.80
C GLN A 411 3.60 -7.57 9.77
N THR A 412 3.41 -8.39 10.81
CA THR A 412 4.44 -8.66 11.82
C THR A 412 5.26 -9.93 11.55
N ASN A 413 4.72 -10.86 10.75
CA ASN A 413 5.36 -12.11 10.38
C ASN A 413 5.36 -12.23 8.85
N ALA A 414 6.56 -12.15 8.25
CA ALA A 414 6.72 -12.11 6.81
C ALA A 414 6.28 -13.41 6.12
N LEU A 415 6.33 -14.55 6.81
CA LEU A 415 5.88 -15.84 6.28
C LEU A 415 4.36 -15.89 6.10
N LEU A 416 3.61 -15.30 7.03
CA LEU A 416 2.15 -15.12 6.88
C LEU A 416 1.82 -14.13 5.76
N GLY A 417 2.66 -13.11 5.54
CA GLY A 417 2.59 -12.23 4.38
C GLY A 417 2.75 -12.99 3.06
N VAL A 418 3.75 -13.88 2.97
CA VAL A 418 3.95 -14.78 1.81
C VAL A 418 2.74 -15.71 1.63
N ALA A 419 2.20 -16.30 2.70
CA ALA A 419 1.00 -17.14 2.61
C ALA A 419 -0.19 -16.40 1.99
N ALA A 420 -0.42 -15.14 2.38
CA ALA A 420 -1.47 -14.29 1.81
C ALA A 420 -1.22 -13.99 0.31
N GLN A 421 0.03 -13.70 -0.07
CA GLN A 421 0.39 -13.49 -1.49
C GLN A 421 0.21 -14.75 -2.34
N LEU A 422 0.51 -15.94 -1.80
CA LEU A 422 0.29 -17.21 -2.49
C LEU A 422 -1.19 -17.48 -2.76
N LEU A 423 -2.07 -17.21 -1.79
CA LEU A 423 -3.52 -17.32 -1.98
C LEU A 423 -4.05 -16.30 -3.00
N ALA A 424 -3.47 -15.10 -3.05
CA ALA A 424 -3.80 -14.10 -4.07
C ALA A 424 -3.38 -14.55 -5.47
N LEU A 425 -2.15 -15.06 -5.62
CA LEU A 425 -1.64 -15.63 -6.87
C LEU A 425 -2.48 -16.80 -7.36
N ALA A 426 -2.90 -17.69 -6.46
CA ALA A 426 -3.72 -18.86 -6.80
C ALA A 426 -5.12 -18.50 -7.33
N GLY A 427 -5.65 -17.34 -6.92
CA GLY A 427 -6.93 -16.81 -7.42
C GLY A 427 -6.76 -15.82 -8.58
N GLY A 428 -5.53 -15.55 -8.98
CA GLY A 428 -5.16 -14.50 -9.92
C GLY A 428 -4.55 -15.04 -11.20
N ARG A 429 -3.94 -14.14 -11.96
CA ARG A 429 -3.31 -14.44 -13.26
C ARG A 429 -1.82 -14.78 -13.13
N ALA A 430 -1.23 -14.65 -11.95
CA ALA A 430 0.22 -14.71 -11.76
C ALA A 430 0.94 -13.80 -12.77
N THR A 431 0.62 -12.50 -12.68
CA THR A 431 1.23 -11.46 -13.52
C THR A 431 2.73 -11.38 -13.26
N ALA A 432 3.46 -10.79 -14.22
CA ALA A 432 4.90 -10.66 -14.10
C ALA A 432 5.28 -9.85 -12.85
N SER A 433 4.57 -8.74 -12.62
CA SER A 433 4.74 -7.90 -11.42
C SER A 433 4.45 -8.66 -10.12
N GLU A 434 3.37 -9.44 -10.02
CA GLU A 434 3.04 -10.17 -8.79
C GLU A 434 4.10 -11.22 -8.42
N VAL A 435 4.64 -11.93 -9.41
CA VAL A 435 5.67 -12.96 -9.19
C VAL A 435 7.02 -12.33 -8.85
N LEU A 436 7.36 -11.17 -9.42
CA LEU A 436 8.56 -10.40 -9.05
C LEU A 436 8.43 -9.80 -7.64
N ASN A 437 7.28 -9.23 -7.29
CA ASN A 437 7.02 -8.71 -5.95
C ASN A 437 7.16 -9.79 -4.87
N LEU A 438 6.74 -11.02 -5.15
CA LEU A 438 6.95 -12.15 -4.24
C LEU A 438 8.44 -12.53 -4.15
N ALA A 439 9.20 -12.43 -5.24
CA ALA A 439 10.65 -12.67 -5.24
C ALA A 439 11.42 -11.62 -4.41
N GLU A 440 10.89 -10.39 -4.33
CA GLU A 440 11.43 -9.31 -3.50
C GLU A 440 11.17 -9.49 -1.99
N ALA A 441 10.21 -10.33 -1.60
CA ALA A 441 9.93 -10.57 -0.19
C ALA A 441 11.18 -11.12 0.51
N ALA A 442 11.61 -10.48 1.61
CA ALA A 442 12.83 -10.83 2.35
C ALA A 442 13.03 -12.36 2.61
N PRO A 443 12.02 -13.12 3.09
CA PRO A 443 12.19 -14.55 3.29
C PRO A 443 12.33 -15.36 1.98
N VAL A 444 11.79 -14.87 0.85
CA VAL A 444 11.95 -15.49 -0.47
C VAL A 444 13.33 -15.17 -1.04
N ARG A 445 13.77 -13.91 -0.93
CA ARG A 445 15.15 -13.50 -1.26
C ARG A 445 16.17 -14.36 -0.53
N ALA A 446 15.97 -14.59 0.77
CA ALA A 446 16.85 -15.45 1.57
C ALA A 446 16.88 -16.91 1.06
N ARG A 447 15.74 -17.44 0.58
CA ARG A 447 15.64 -18.81 0.08
C ARG A 447 16.41 -19.03 -1.22
N PHE A 448 16.32 -18.08 -2.14
CA PHE A 448 16.91 -18.18 -3.49
C PHE A 448 18.20 -17.37 -3.65
N GLY A 449 18.63 -16.66 -2.60
CA GLY A 449 19.84 -15.86 -2.60
C GLY A 449 19.78 -14.65 -3.53
N PHE A 450 18.61 -14.04 -3.73
CA PHE A 450 18.45 -12.90 -4.63
C PHE A 450 18.98 -11.60 -4.02
N SER A 451 20.05 -11.07 -4.62
CA SER A 451 20.54 -9.70 -4.41
C SER A 451 19.69 -8.67 -5.17
N ASP A 452 19.93 -7.37 -4.94
CA ASP A 452 19.23 -6.32 -5.71
C ASP A 452 19.65 -6.37 -7.20
N ASP A 453 20.95 -6.54 -7.49
CA ASP A 453 21.47 -6.71 -8.85
C ASP A 453 20.88 -7.95 -9.56
N ASP A 454 20.64 -9.04 -8.81
CA ASP A 454 19.98 -10.23 -9.35
C ASP A 454 18.53 -9.93 -9.75
N LEU A 455 17.79 -9.20 -8.92
CA LEU A 455 16.39 -8.85 -9.19
C LEU A 455 16.26 -7.88 -10.37
N ASP A 456 17.18 -6.93 -10.52
CA ASP A 456 17.26 -6.06 -11.69
C ASP A 456 17.52 -6.86 -12.97
N ALA A 457 18.50 -7.78 -12.94
CA ALA A 457 18.79 -8.65 -14.08
C ALA A 457 17.62 -9.60 -14.42
N ILE A 458 16.92 -10.13 -13.42
CA ILE A 458 15.70 -10.91 -13.60
C ILE A 458 14.61 -10.03 -14.26
N GLY A 459 14.45 -8.79 -13.82
CA GLY A 459 13.51 -7.82 -14.42
C GLY A 459 13.81 -7.56 -15.89
N ASP A 460 15.09 -7.42 -16.25
CA ASP A 460 15.54 -7.29 -17.63
C ASP A 460 15.20 -8.55 -18.45
N TRP A 461 15.51 -9.74 -17.94
CA TRP A 461 15.14 -10.98 -18.61
C TRP A 461 13.63 -11.15 -18.77
N VAL A 462 12.82 -10.79 -17.78
CA VAL A 462 11.35 -10.82 -17.88
C VAL A 462 10.88 -9.91 -19.01
N ARG A 463 11.46 -8.71 -19.15
CA ARG A 463 11.15 -7.76 -20.21
C ARG A 463 11.55 -8.27 -21.58
N GLU A 464 12.79 -8.76 -21.74
CA GLU A 464 13.33 -9.22 -23.01
C GLU A 464 12.76 -10.57 -23.48
N ALA A 465 12.50 -11.48 -22.53
CA ALA A 465 11.78 -12.72 -22.78
C ALA A 465 10.27 -12.50 -23.02
N ASN A 466 9.80 -11.27 -22.79
CA ASN A 466 8.43 -10.81 -22.95
C ASN A 466 7.42 -11.63 -22.12
N ILE A 467 7.77 -11.91 -20.87
CA ILE A 467 6.89 -12.56 -19.89
C ILE A 467 5.86 -11.55 -19.41
N ARG A 468 4.58 -11.96 -19.35
CA ARG A 468 3.44 -11.08 -19.02
C ARG A 468 2.60 -11.61 -17.87
N TRP A 469 2.05 -12.82 -18.01
CA TRP A 469 1.28 -13.45 -16.95
C TRP A 469 1.05 -14.93 -17.21
N GLY A 470 0.76 -15.66 -16.14
CA GLY A 470 0.42 -17.08 -16.15
C GLY A 470 1.64 -17.97 -16.25
N PHE A 471 1.62 -19.09 -15.54
CA PHE A 471 2.73 -20.03 -15.54
C PHE A 471 2.90 -20.72 -16.90
N ASP A 472 1.82 -21.26 -17.46
CA ASP A 472 1.84 -21.98 -18.72
C ASP A 472 0.46 -21.92 -19.42
N ARG A 473 0.27 -22.78 -20.44
CA ARG A 473 -0.97 -22.90 -21.19
C ARG A 473 -2.12 -23.45 -20.34
N GLU A 474 -1.86 -24.40 -19.44
CA GLU A 474 -2.89 -25.03 -18.63
C GLU A 474 -3.44 -24.03 -17.61
N HIS A 475 -2.56 -23.25 -16.98
CA HIS A 475 -2.94 -22.17 -16.07
C HIS A 475 -3.80 -21.08 -16.75
N ARG A 476 -3.60 -20.86 -18.06
CA ARG A 476 -4.36 -19.86 -18.84
C ARG A 476 -5.71 -20.34 -19.36
N ARG A 477 -5.91 -21.66 -19.45
CA ARG A 477 -7.12 -22.26 -20.02
C ARG A 477 -8.43 -21.79 -19.37
N PRO A 478 -8.54 -21.61 -18.03
CA PRO A 478 -9.74 -21.07 -17.38
C PRO A 478 -10.09 -19.65 -17.84
N TYR A 479 -9.13 -18.87 -18.35
CA TYR A 479 -9.32 -17.51 -18.86
C TYR A 479 -9.66 -17.48 -20.36
N GLY A 480 -9.90 -18.63 -20.98
CA GLY A 480 -10.17 -18.74 -22.42
C GLY A 480 -8.96 -18.53 -23.32
N VAL A 481 -7.74 -18.65 -22.78
CA VAL A 481 -6.47 -18.44 -23.51
C VAL A 481 -5.72 -19.77 -23.62
N ASP A 482 -5.49 -20.25 -24.85
CA ASP A 482 -4.94 -21.59 -25.12
C ASP A 482 -3.61 -21.55 -25.90
N PHE A 483 -2.69 -20.70 -25.47
CA PHE A 483 -1.36 -20.61 -26.07
C PHE A 483 -0.30 -20.17 -25.04
N VAL A 484 0.97 -20.53 -25.30
CA VAL A 484 2.08 -20.45 -24.34
C VAL A 484 2.85 -19.13 -24.40
N GLN A 485 2.71 -18.33 -25.47
CA GLN A 485 3.46 -17.09 -25.62
C GLN A 485 3.23 -16.14 -24.44
N ASN A 486 4.29 -15.46 -24.01
CA ASN A 486 4.26 -14.50 -22.90
C ASN A 486 3.89 -15.10 -21.52
N THR A 487 3.95 -16.43 -21.34
CA THR A 487 3.88 -17.06 -20.01
C THR A 487 5.25 -17.12 -19.36
N TRP A 488 5.28 -17.42 -18.06
CA TRP A 488 6.53 -17.70 -17.34
C TRP A 488 7.29 -18.88 -17.95
N ARG A 489 6.61 -20.00 -18.23
CA ARG A 489 7.21 -21.17 -18.88
C ARG A 489 7.91 -20.78 -20.19
N PHE A 490 7.23 -20.01 -21.04
CA PHE A 490 7.78 -19.55 -22.31
C PHE A 490 9.05 -18.72 -22.12
N GLY A 491 9.03 -17.75 -21.22
CA GLY A 491 10.22 -16.91 -21.02
C GLY A 491 11.37 -17.62 -20.34
N ILE A 492 11.10 -18.48 -19.34
CA ILE A 492 12.13 -19.29 -18.68
C ILE A 492 12.79 -20.27 -19.65
N ASP A 493 12.01 -20.93 -20.51
CA ASP A 493 12.57 -21.81 -21.55
C ASP A 493 13.53 -21.03 -22.47
N ARG A 494 13.24 -19.75 -22.78
CA ARG A 494 14.12 -18.90 -23.59
C ARG A 494 15.39 -18.48 -22.84
N VAL A 495 15.29 -18.11 -21.57
CA VAL A 495 16.44 -17.79 -20.71
C VAL A 495 17.35 -19.01 -20.59
N LEU A 496 16.80 -20.19 -20.31
CA LEU A 496 17.58 -21.43 -20.19
C LEU A 496 18.17 -21.89 -21.53
N ALA A 497 17.45 -21.72 -22.65
CA ALA A 497 18.00 -21.98 -23.98
C ALA A 497 19.17 -21.03 -24.30
N GLY A 498 19.10 -19.78 -23.86
CA GLY A 498 20.17 -18.77 -23.97
C GLY A 498 21.48 -19.18 -23.31
N VAL A 499 21.42 -19.96 -22.22
CA VAL A 499 22.62 -20.52 -21.56
C VAL A 499 23.36 -21.50 -22.48
N ALA A 500 22.63 -22.29 -23.27
CA ALA A 500 23.18 -23.38 -24.06
C ALA A 500 23.47 -23.01 -25.52
N MET A 501 22.76 -22.02 -26.06
CA MET A 501 22.78 -21.67 -27.47
C MET A 501 22.76 -20.15 -27.63
N SER A 502 23.64 -19.62 -28.47
CA SER A 502 23.54 -18.23 -28.89
C SER A 502 22.46 -18.06 -29.97
N ASP A 503 21.85 -16.88 -30.03
CA ASP A 503 20.86 -16.49 -31.05
C ASP A 503 21.48 -16.53 -32.48
N ASP A 504 22.80 -16.36 -32.60
CA ASP A 504 23.56 -16.47 -33.86
C ASP A 504 23.53 -17.88 -34.46
N SER A 505 23.15 -18.90 -33.68
CA SER A 505 22.94 -20.26 -34.21
C SER A 505 21.73 -20.35 -35.15
N HIS A 506 20.83 -19.35 -35.13
CA HIS A 506 19.57 -19.31 -35.86
C HIS A 506 18.72 -20.58 -35.67
N ALA A 507 18.94 -21.27 -34.56
CA ALA A 507 18.30 -22.51 -34.20
C ALA A 507 17.35 -22.28 -33.02
N TRP A 508 16.19 -22.93 -33.09
CA TRP A 508 15.18 -22.89 -32.04
C TRP A 508 14.70 -24.30 -31.71
N LEU A 509 14.17 -24.46 -30.50
CA LEU A 509 13.59 -25.71 -30.03
C LEU A 509 12.07 -25.55 -30.00
N ASP A 510 11.39 -26.10 -31.01
CA ASP A 510 9.94 -25.96 -31.22
C ASP A 510 9.43 -24.50 -31.25
N THR A 511 9.01 -23.95 -30.11
CA THR A 511 8.54 -22.56 -29.94
C THR A 511 9.53 -21.66 -29.22
N THR A 512 10.63 -22.21 -28.71
CA THR A 512 11.61 -21.52 -27.87
C THR A 512 12.78 -21.02 -28.70
N LEU A 513 12.93 -19.68 -28.79
CA LEU A 513 14.11 -19.03 -29.33
C LEU A 513 15.04 -18.60 -28.17
N PRO A 514 16.33 -18.96 -28.17
CA PRO A 514 17.29 -18.58 -27.14
C PRO A 514 17.32 -17.06 -26.88
N LEU A 515 17.49 -16.68 -25.62
CA LEU A 515 17.76 -15.29 -25.24
C LEU A 515 19.28 -15.07 -25.19
N ASP A 516 19.80 -14.16 -26.02
CA ASP A 516 21.25 -13.95 -26.16
C ASP A 516 21.87 -13.24 -24.93
N ASP A 517 21.07 -12.56 -24.11
CA ASP A 517 21.53 -11.77 -22.94
C ASP A 517 21.79 -12.59 -21.66
N VAL A 518 22.02 -13.90 -21.81
CA VAL A 518 22.36 -14.79 -20.69
C VAL A 518 23.86 -15.08 -20.68
N GLY A 519 24.63 -14.13 -20.15
CA GLY A 519 26.07 -14.26 -19.99
C GLY A 519 26.48 -15.49 -19.16
N SER A 520 27.66 -16.04 -19.43
CA SER A 520 28.19 -17.23 -18.73
C SER A 520 28.31 -17.07 -17.20
N ASN A 521 28.44 -15.84 -16.70
CA ASN A 521 28.45 -15.52 -15.27
C ASN A 521 27.05 -15.48 -14.63
N ARG A 522 25.97 -15.54 -15.42
CA ARG A 522 24.57 -15.48 -14.95
C ARG A 522 23.83 -16.82 -15.03
N VAL A 523 24.54 -17.90 -15.38
CA VAL A 523 23.95 -19.25 -15.49
C VAL A 523 23.33 -19.72 -14.17
N GLU A 524 24.00 -19.46 -13.05
CA GLU A 524 23.48 -19.80 -11.72
C GLU A 524 22.20 -19.01 -11.40
N LEU A 525 22.15 -17.71 -11.74
CA LEU A 525 20.95 -16.89 -11.56
C LEU A 525 19.77 -17.41 -12.40
N ALA A 526 20.01 -17.79 -13.66
CA ALA A 526 18.98 -18.39 -14.50
C ALA A 526 18.43 -19.70 -13.90
N GLY A 527 19.30 -20.53 -13.31
CA GLY A 527 18.90 -21.74 -12.59
C GLY A 527 18.05 -21.44 -11.36
N ARG A 528 18.47 -20.48 -10.52
CA ARG A 528 17.74 -20.06 -9.31
C ARG A 528 16.38 -19.46 -9.65
N LEU A 529 16.29 -18.66 -10.72
CA LEU A 529 15.03 -18.12 -11.23
C LEU A 529 14.09 -19.24 -11.72
N ALA A 530 14.60 -20.19 -12.50
CA ALA A 530 13.82 -21.32 -12.99
C ALA A 530 13.28 -22.18 -11.83
N GLU A 531 14.13 -22.44 -10.82
CA GLU A 531 13.72 -23.16 -9.61
C GLU A 531 12.66 -22.41 -8.81
N TYR A 532 12.82 -21.10 -8.64
CA TYR A 532 11.83 -20.25 -7.97
C TYR A 532 10.45 -20.32 -8.65
N VAL A 533 10.41 -20.08 -9.96
CA VAL A 533 9.18 -20.07 -10.75
C VAL A 533 8.52 -21.45 -10.73
N GLU A 534 9.29 -22.53 -10.81
CA GLU A 534 8.76 -23.90 -10.78
C GLU A 534 8.21 -24.27 -9.40
N ARG A 535 8.89 -23.92 -8.31
CA ARG A 535 8.36 -24.12 -6.95
C ARG A 535 7.09 -23.30 -6.72
N LEU A 536 7.04 -22.07 -7.22
CA LEU A 536 5.87 -21.20 -7.12
C LEU A 536 4.69 -21.77 -7.91
N ARG A 537 4.92 -22.21 -9.16
CA ARG A 537 3.90 -22.88 -9.99
C ARG A 537 3.28 -24.07 -9.26
N ASN A 538 4.13 -24.98 -8.76
CA ASN A 538 3.67 -26.17 -8.03
C ASN A 538 2.88 -25.80 -6.77
N CYS A 539 3.32 -24.77 -6.04
CA CYS A 539 2.56 -24.25 -4.90
C CYS A 539 1.19 -23.73 -5.32
N VAL A 540 1.12 -22.85 -6.33
CA VAL A 540 -0.13 -22.27 -6.82
C VAL A 540 -1.09 -23.35 -7.34
N GLU A 541 -0.61 -24.32 -8.12
CA GLU A 541 -1.42 -25.44 -8.62
C GLU A 541 -1.97 -26.30 -7.47
N SER A 542 -1.20 -26.48 -6.39
CA SER A 542 -1.66 -27.18 -5.19
C SER A 542 -2.78 -26.43 -4.44
N LEU A 543 -2.91 -25.12 -4.68
CA LEU A 543 -3.90 -24.22 -4.08
C LEU A 543 -5.11 -23.98 -5.01
N THR A 544 -5.50 -24.99 -5.79
CA THR A 544 -6.66 -24.94 -6.70
C THR A 544 -7.66 -26.06 -6.44
N GLY A 545 -8.91 -25.83 -6.90
CA GLY A 545 -10.01 -26.80 -6.83
C GLY A 545 -10.75 -26.80 -5.50
N THR A 546 -11.44 -27.90 -5.22
CA THR A 546 -12.18 -28.14 -3.97
C THR A 546 -11.44 -29.20 -3.17
N ARG A 547 -10.90 -28.82 -2.01
CA ARG A 547 -10.07 -29.69 -1.15
C ARG A 547 -10.53 -29.61 0.29
N THR A 548 -10.07 -30.52 1.15
CA THR A 548 -10.37 -30.42 2.58
C THR A 548 -9.58 -29.29 3.24
N LEU A 549 -10.07 -28.75 4.35
CA LEU A 549 -9.35 -27.72 5.11
C LEU A 549 -7.94 -28.20 5.52
N THR A 550 -7.81 -29.46 5.95
CA THR A 550 -6.51 -30.09 6.27
C THR A 550 -5.55 -30.04 5.08
N GLU A 551 -6.02 -30.43 3.89
CA GLU A 551 -5.22 -30.40 2.66
C GLU A 551 -4.82 -28.98 2.26
N TRP A 552 -5.73 -28.01 2.42
CA TRP A 552 -5.47 -26.60 2.12
C TRP A 552 -4.35 -26.02 2.99
N LEU A 553 -4.46 -26.16 4.32
CA LEU A 553 -3.47 -25.61 5.25
C LEU A 553 -2.12 -26.32 5.11
N SER A 554 -2.13 -27.64 4.89
CA SER A 554 -0.91 -28.41 4.65
C SER A 554 -0.21 -27.99 3.35
N SER A 555 -0.97 -27.78 2.26
CA SER A 555 -0.42 -27.34 0.98
C SER A 555 0.14 -25.92 1.07
N LEU A 556 -0.56 -25.02 1.79
CA LEU A 556 -0.10 -23.66 2.02
C LEU A 556 1.17 -23.61 2.88
N ALA A 557 1.23 -24.38 3.97
CA ALA A 557 2.43 -24.48 4.82
C ALA A 557 3.63 -25.04 4.05
N ALA A 558 3.42 -26.11 3.26
CA ALA A 558 4.44 -26.67 2.40
C ALA A 558 4.92 -25.66 1.34
N GLY A 559 4.00 -24.89 0.76
CA GLY A 559 4.31 -23.81 -0.18
C GLY A 559 5.18 -22.72 0.42
N VAL A 560 4.80 -22.22 1.61
CA VAL A 560 5.60 -21.25 2.37
C VAL A 560 6.99 -21.81 2.66
N ALA A 561 7.09 -23.03 3.18
CA ALA A 561 8.38 -23.67 3.48
C ALA A 561 9.25 -23.92 2.24
N ALA A 562 8.64 -24.21 1.08
CA ALA A 562 9.36 -24.42 -0.16
C ALA A 562 9.99 -23.13 -0.70
N LEU A 563 9.30 -22.00 -0.52
CA LEU A 563 9.64 -20.69 -1.09
C LEU A 563 10.41 -19.76 -0.13
N THR A 564 10.46 -20.08 1.16
CA THR A 564 11.04 -19.17 2.17
C THR A 564 12.20 -19.78 2.96
N ALA A 565 13.07 -18.90 3.45
CA ALA A 565 14.06 -19.19 4.48
C ALA A 565 14.09 -18.02 5.48
N VAL A 566 14.31 -18.33 6.75
CA VAL A 566 14.42 -17.33 7.82
C VAL A 566 15.74 -17.51 8.57
N SER A 567 16.24 -16.44 9.18
CA SER A 567 17.41 -16.49 10.05
C SER A 567 17.07 -17.17 11.39
N ASP A 568 18.09 -17.57 12.16
CA ASP A 568 17.87 -18.14 13.51
C ASP A 568 17.13 -17.18 14.44
N ALA A 569 17.38 -15.86 14.31
CA ALA A 569 16.67 -14.83 15.08
C ALA A 569 15.18 -14.75 14.73
N ASP A 570 14.80 -15.22 13.55
CA ASP A 570 13.45 -15.20 12.99
C ASP A 570 12.77 -16.58 12.98
N ALA A 571 13.39 -17.62 13.55
CA ALA A 571 12.83 -18.97 13.59
C ALA A 571 11.45 -19.06 14.27
N TRP A 572 11.13 -18.09 15.15
CA TRP A 572 9.82 -17.95 15.77
C TRP A 572 8.69 -17.74 14.74
N GLN A 573 8.99 -17.17 13.56
CA GLN A 573 8.02 -16.88 12.52
C GLN A 573 7.39 -18.17 11.96
N SER A 574 8.20 -19.21 11.72
CA SER A 574 7.72 -20.51 11.24
C SER A 574 6.84 -21.20 12.29
N ALA A 575 7.30 -21.22 13.54
CA ALA A 575 6.53 -21.80 14.64
C ALA A 575 5.18 -21.08 14.86
N GLN A 576 5.10 -19.79 14.53
CA GLN A 576 3.83 -19.07 14.55
C GLN A 576 2.91 -19.49 13.40
N VAL A 577 3.41 -19.64 12.16
CA VAL A 577 2.60 -20.13 11.03
C VAL A 577 1.93 -21.46 11.38
N ASP A 578 2.70 -22.40 11.90
CA ASP A 578 2.20 -23.73 12.30
C ASP A 578 1.13 -23.64 13.39
N ARG A 579 1.32 -22.73 14.36
CA ARG A 579 0.36 -22.51 15.45
C ARG A 579 -0.96 -21.95 14.94
N GLU A 580 -0.95 -20.89 14.12
CA GLU A 580 -2.20 -20.29 13.61
C GLU A 580 -2.96 -21.30 12.74
N PHE A 581 -2.27 -22.13 11.94
CA PHE A 581 -2.93 -23.17 11.15
C PHE A 581 -3.48 -24.31 12.01
N ALA A 582 -2.75 -24.72 13.05
CA ALA A 582 -3.24 -25.70 14.01
C ALA A 582 -4.48 -25.18 14.77
N ASP A 583 -4.52 -23.90 15.12
CA ASP A 583 -5.66 -23.27 15.79
C ASP A 583 -6.91 -23.29 14.89
N VAL A 584 -6.77 -23.05 13.58
CA VAL A 584 -7.86 -23.19 12.61
C VAL A 584 -8.38 -24.63 12.55
N LEU A 585 -7.48 -25.63 12.52
CA LEU A 585 -7.89 -27.05 12.50
C LEU A 585 -8.58 -27.47 13.79
N ALA A 586 -8.07 -27.01 14.94
CA ALA A 586 -8.69 -27.25 16.23
C ALA A 586 -10.13 -26.70 16.28
N GLN A 587 -10.36 -25.50 15.75
CA GLN A 587 -11.70 -24.90 15.63
C GLN A 587 -12.65 -25.71 14.74
N ALA A 588 -12.14 -26.37 13.71
CA ALA A 588 -12.92 -27.27 12.85
C ALA A 588 -13.26 -28.61 13.53
N GLY A 589 -12.40 -29.07 14.44
CA GLY A 589 -12.59 -30.31 15.19
C GLY A 589 -12.84 -31.51 14.26
N ALA A 590 -13.91 -32.27 14.53
CA ALA A 590 -14.31 -33.41 13.71
C ALA A 590 -14.66 -33.05 12.23
N ARG A 591 -14.78 -31.76 11.92
CA ARG A 591 -15.10 -31.23 10.59
C ARG A 591 -13.89 -30.64 9.87
N GLN A 592 -12.67 -30.95 10.30
CA GLN A 592 -11.42 -30.57 9.62
C GLN A 592 -11.35 -31.06 8.16
N ASP A 593 -12.16 -32.05 7.79
CA ASP A 593 -12.25 -32.53 6.41
C ASP A 593 -13.35 -31.84 5.58
N THR A 594 -13.90 -30.72 6.08
CA THR A 594 -14.86 -29.89 5.33
C THR A 594 -14.24 -29.45 4.00
N ARG A 595 -14.97 -29.68 2.92
CA ARG A 595 -14.55 -29.26 1.58
C ARG A 595 -14.75 -27.76 1.39
N LEU A 596 -13.63 -27.09 1.08
CA LEU A 596 -13.52 -25.66 0.85
C LEU A 596 -12.94 -25.38 -0.54
N ARG A 597 -13.31 -24.23 -1.10
CA ARG A 597 -12.71 -23.66 -2.31
C ARG A 597 -11.74 -22.55 -1.91
N LEU A 598 -10.92 -22.08 -2.86
CA LEU A 598 -9.97 -21.00 -2.61
C LEU A 598 -10.61 -19.73 -1.98
N PRO A 599 -11.76 -19.21 -2.45
CA PRO A 599 -12.40 -18.06 -1.83
C PRO A 599 -12.78 -18.29 -0.36
N ASP A 600 -13.17 -19.52 0.01
CA ASP A 600 -13.52 -19.87 1.38
C ASP A 600 -12.29 -19.79 2.30
N VAL A 601 -11.17 -20.39 1.87
CA VAL A 601 -9.91 -20.40 2.63
C VAL A 601 -9.32 -19.00 2.75
N LYS A 602 -9.39 -18.20 1.67
CA LYS A 602 -8.98 -16.80 1.70
C LYS A 602 -9.81 -16.01 2.72
N ALA A 603 -11.14 -16.12 2.68
CA ALA A 603 -12.01 -15.45 3.65
C ALA A 603 -11.77 -15.92 5.10
N LEU A 604 -11.46 -17.21 5.29
CA LEU A 604 -11.09 -17.78 6.59
C LEU A 604 -9.79 -17.15 7.12
N LEU A 605 -8.72 -17.16 6.31
CA LEU A 605 -7.40 -16.72 6.74
C LEU A 605 -7.29 -15.19 6.86
N ASP A 606 -7.94 -14.44 5.96
CA ASP A 606 -7.99 -12.97 6.04
C ASP A 606 -8.57 -12.53 7.39
N ARG A 607 -9.60 -13.23 7.89
CA ARG A 607 -10.21 -12.96 9.21
C ARG A 607 -9.36 -13.49 10.36
N HIS A 608 -8.79 -14.69 10.22
CA HIS A 608 -8.01 -15.31 11.27
C HIS A 608 -6.74 -14.49 11.58
N LEU A 609 -6.07 -14.01 10.53
CA LEU A 609 -4.78 -13.31 10.60
C LEU A 609 -4.90 -11.77 10.71
N ALA A 610 -6.12 -11.23 10.73
CA ALA A 610 -6.39 -9.80 10.91
C ALA A 610 -5.83 -9.25 12.24
N GLY A 611 -5.57 -7.93 12.28
CA GLY A 611 -5.12 -7.24 13.49
C GLY A 611 -6.11 -7.42 14.64
N ARG A 612 -5.60 -7.85 15.79
CA ARG A 612 -6.36 -8.00 17.05
C ARG A 612 -5.61 -7.24 18.15
N PRO A 613 -6.32 -6.77 19.19
CA PRO A 613 -5.67 -6.31 20.42
C PRO A 613 -4.69 -7.36 20.93
N THR A 614 -3.39 -7.12 20.76
CA THR A 614 -2.34 -8.10 21.08
C THR A 614 -1.78 -7.87 22.48
N ARG A 615 -0.97 -8.82 22.96
CA ARG A 615 -0.04 -8.64 24.09
C ARG A 615 1.10 -7.68 23.74
N ALA A 616 0.83 -6.54 23.10
CA ALA A 616 1.82 -5.50 22.97
C ALA A 616 2.25 -5.08 24.39
N ASN A 617 3.55 -4.91 24.61
CA ASN A 617 4.05 -4.45 25.90
C ASN A 617 3.72 -2.96 26.05
N PHE A 618 2.52 -2.66 26.54
CA PHE A 618 2.08 -1.32 26.89
C PHE A 618 2.92 -0.78 28.07
N ARG A 619 3.19 0.54 28.07
CA ARG A 619 3.90 1.27 29.15
C ARG A 619 5.31 0.74 29.49
N THR A 620 6.15 0.54 28.46
CA THR A 620 7.58 0.13 28.59
C THR A 620 8.57 1.29 28.58
N GLY A 621 8.11 2.53 28.66
CA GLY A 621 8.95 3.73 28.50
C GLY A 621 8.95 4.32 27.09
N THR A 622 8.28 3.68 26.12
CA THR A 622 8.15 4.16 24.73
C THR A 622 6.81 4.83 24.48
N LEU A 623 6.74 5.69 23.45
CA LEU A 623 5.48 6.23 22.93
C LEU A 623 4.62 5.07 22.40
N THR A 624 3.37 4.99 22.83
CA THR A 624 2.46 3.92 22.40
C THR A 624 1.49 4.43 21.34
N VAL A 625 1.34 3.67 20.25
CA VAL A 625 0.30 3.90 19.25
C VAL A 625 -0.56 2.65 19.08
N CYS A 626 -1.87 2.80 19.22
CA CYS A 626 -2.82 1.69 19.19
C CYS A 626 -4.18 2.08 18.60
N THR A 627 -5.08 1.11 18.48
CA THR A 627 -6.50 1.41 18.25
C THR A 627 -7.13 2.03 19.50
N MET A 628 -8.34 2.59 19.40
CA MET A 628 -9.00 3.27 20.53
C MET A 628 -9.49 2.34 21.66
N VAL A 629 -9.37 1.01 21.53
CA VAL A 629 -9.96 0.03 22.47
C VAL A 629 -9.02 -0.42 23.61
N PRO A 630 -7.75 -0.82 23.40
CA PRO A 630 -6.97 -1.52 24.43
C PRO A 630 -6.56 -0.67 25.64
N MET A 631 -6.51 0.66 25.47
CA MET A 631 -6.16 1.62 26.52
C MET A 631 -7.35 2.51 26.91
N ARG A 632 -8.57 2.00 26.68
CA ARG A 632 -9.83 2.70 26.97
C ARG A 632 -9.87 3.20 28.41
N SER A 633 -10.22 4.48 28.57
CA SER A 633 -10.38 5.19 29.85
C SER A 633 -9.13 5.21 30.76
N VAL A 634 -7.97 4.71 30.29
CA VAL A 634 -6.74 4.74 31.06
C VAL A 634 -6.18 6.17 31.05
N PRO A 635 -5.96 6.81 32.21
CA PRO A 635 -5.52 8.19 32.26
C PRO A 635 -4.09 8.36 31.75
N HIS A 636 -3.89 9.35 30.90
CA HIS A 636 -2.60 9.76 30.35
C HIS A 636 -2.45 11.28 30.48
N ARG A 637 -1.22 11.78 30.56
CA ARG A 637 -0.97 13.23 30.57
C ARG A 637 -1.40 13.84 29.24
N VAL A 638 -1.02 13.17 28.15
CA VAL A 638 -1.40 13.56 26.79
C VAL A 638 -2.12 12.41 26.09
N ALA A 639 -3.30 12.70 25.54
CA ALA A 639 -4.02 11.81 24.64
C ALA A 639 -4.09 12.42 23.24
N CYS A 640 -3.56 11.73 22.24
CA CYS A 640 -3.60 12.12 20.84
C CYS A 640 -4.56 11.22 20.07
N LEU A 641 -5.53 11.82 19.38
CA LEU A 641 -6.49 11.13 18.52
C LEU A 641 -6.20 11.47 17.06
N VAL A 642 -5.77 10.48 16.28
CA VAL A 642 -5.32 10.67 14.89
C VAL A 642 -6.33 10.06 13.93
N GLY A 643 -6.65 10.77 12.86
CA GLY A 643 -7.53 10.26 11.80
C GLY A 643 -9.01 10.27 12.13
N LEU A 644 -9.50 11.31 12.81
CA LEU A 644 -10.93 11.50 13.09
C LEU A 644 -11.63 12.06 11.84
N ASP A 645 -11.52 11.31 10.76
CA ASP A 645 -11.93 11.70 9.42
C ASP A 645 -13.38 11.29 9.18
N ASP A 646 -14.13 12.14 8.44
CA ASP A 646 -15.47 11.78 7.99
C ASP A 646 -15.44 10.52 7.11
N GLY A 647 -16.36 9.60 7.35
CA GLY A 647 -16.39 8.26 6.74
C GLY A 647 -15.46 7.23 7.39
N VAL A 648 -14.51 7.64 8.24
CA VAL A 648 -13.63 6.72 9.00
C VAL A 648 -14.08 6.61 10.46
N PHE A 649 -14.38 7.76 11.10
CA PHE A 649 -14.83 7.83 12.49
C PHE A 649 -16.19 8.53 12.60
N PRO A 650 -17.15 7.99 13.38
CA PRO A 650 -17.13 6.66 13.99
C PRO A 650 -17.20 5.58 12.90
N ARG A 651 -16.70 4.38 13.19
CA ARG A 651 -16.76 3.26 12.25
C ARG A 651 -18.21 2.99 11.86
N LEU A 652 -18.48 3.04 10.57
CA LEU A 652 -19.80 2.75 10.02
C LEU A 652 -19.98 1.23 9.97
N GLY A 653 -21.01 0.72 10.65
CA GLY A 653 -21.55 -0.60 10.34
C GLY A 653 -22.61 -0.44 9.24
N VAL A 654 -22.46 -1.13 8.11
CA VAL A 654 -23.62 -1.37 7.25
C VAL A 654 -24.56 -2.24 8.08
N VAL A 655 -25.74 -1.70 8.40
CA VAL A 655 -26.80 -2.52 8.98
C VAL A 655 -27.32 -3.40 7.85
N ASP A 656 -26.76 -4.59 7.76
CA ASP A 656 -27.22 -5.59 6.82
C ASP A 656 -28.66 -5.98 7.17
N GLY A 657 -29.50 -6.14 6.14
CA GLY A 657 -30.92 -6.41 6.33
C GLY A 657 -31.23 -7.69 7.10
N ASP A 658 -30.27 -8.59 7.25
CA ASP A 658 -30.42 -9.88 7.93
C ASP A 658 -29.89 -9.93 9.37
N ASP A 659 -29.52 -8.81 9.98
CA ASP A 659 -29.30 -8.75 11.43
C ASP A 659 -30.62 -8.46 12.18
N ALA A 660 -31.15 -9.47 12.86
CA ALA A 660 -32.40 -9.39 13.61
C ALA A 660 -32.32 -8.41 14.80
N LEU A 661 -31.15 -8.25 15.44
CA LEU A 661 -31.00 -7.28 16.53
C LEU A 661 -30.98 -5.86 15.99
N ALA A 662 -30.43 -5.66 14.79
CA ALA A 662 -30.38 -4.34 14.17
C ALA A 662 -31.75 -3.85 13.65
N ARG A 663 -32.68 -4.76 13.32
CA ARG A 663 -34.06 -4.42 12.90
C ARG A 663 -34.88 -3.80 14.04
N GLU A 664 -34.78 -4.38 15.24
CA GLU A 664 -35.44 -3.85 16.44
C GLU A 664 -34.43 -3.81 17.59
N PRO A 665 -33.59 -2.76 17.66
CA PRO A 665 -32.52 -2.70 18.64
C PRO A 665 -33.04 -2.38 20.05
N MET A 666 -32.49 -3.09 21.04
CA MET A 666 -32.79 -2.90 22.46
C MET A 666 -31.65 -2.15 23.18
N THR A 667 -31.98 -1.48 24.26
CA THR A 667 -30.99 -0.88 25.18
C THR A 667 -30.08 -1.97 25.78
N GLY A 668 -28.77 -1.69 25.84
CA GLY A 668 -27.72 -2.62 26.29
C GLY A 668 -27.08 -3.46 25.16
N GLU A 669 -27.74 -3.53 24.00
CA GLU A 669 -27.20 -4.23 22.84
C GLU A 669 -26.05 -3.47 22.19
N ARG A 670 -25.21 -4.19 21.46
CA ARG A 670 -24.00 -3.68 20.85
C ARG A 670 -24.34 -2.79 19.67
N ASP A 671 -23.82 -1.58 19.68
CA ASP A 671 -23.81 -0.70 18.51
C ASP A 671 -22.40 -0.13 18.33
N ILE A 672 -21.71 -0.55 17.28
CA ILE A 672 -20.30 -0.16 17.01
C ILE A 672 -20.17 1.36 16.92
N ARG A 673 -21.17 2.03 16.33
CA ARG A 673 -21.16 3.48 16.18
C ARG A 673 -21.27 4.18 17.54
N SER A 674 -22.08 3.64 18.45
CA SER A 674 -22.20 4.15 19.83
C SER A 674 -20.96 3.83 20.66
N GLU A 675 -20.37 2.64 20.49
CA GLU A 675 -19.10 2.25 21.13
C GLU A 675 -17.99 3.25 20.76
N ASP A 676 -17.80 3.58 19.48
CA ASP A 676 -16.78 4.54 19.03
C ASP A 676 -17.02 5.96 19.57
N ARG A 677 -18.28 6.39 19.61
CA ARG A 677 -18.65 7.68 20.20
C ARG A 677 -18.33 7.72 21.69
N GLN A 678 -18.60 6.64 22.42
CA GLN A 678 -18.23 6.51 23.82
C GLN A 678 -16.70 6.51 23.99
N LEU A 679 -15.92 5.88 23.09
CA LEU A 679 -14.46 5.92 23.14
C LEU A 679 -13.90 7.35 23.02
N LEU A 680 -14.55 8.23 22.25
CA LEU A 680 -14.18 9.65 22.22
C LEU A 680 -14.46 10.35 23.57
N LEU A 681 -15.61 10.08 24.19
CA LEU A 681 -15.91 10.59 25.54
C LEU A 681 -14.92 10.07 26.59
N ASP A 682 -14.57 8.80 26.51
CA ASP A 682 -13.59 8.15 27.38
C ASP A 682 -12.19 8.77 27.20
N ALA A 683 -11.79 9.08 25.97
CA ALA A 683 -10.53 9.75 25.67
C ALA A 683 -10.49 11.18 26.24
N ILE A 684 -11.60 11.93 26.14
CA ILE A 684 -11.73 13.27 26.75
C ILE A 684 -11.61 13.18 28.26
N GLY A 685 -12.25 12.19 28.91
CA GLY A 685 -12.16 11.99 30.36
C GLY A 685 -10.80 11.48 30.83
N ALA A 686 -10.08 10.72 30.00
CA ALA A 686 -8.78 10.15 30.32
C ALA A 686 -7.59 11.10 30.10
N ALA A 687 -7.74 12.14 29.27
CA ALA A 687 -6.71 13.17 29.08
C ALA A 687 -6.61 14.03 30.35
N THR A 688 -5.47 13.95 31.04
CA THR A 688 -5.30 14.67 32.33
C THR A 688 -4.72 16.06 32.16
N GLU A 689 -3.95 16.32 31.10
CA GLU A 689 -3.37 17.63 30.82
C GLU A 689 -3.70 18.14 29.41
N THR A 690 -3.48 17.32 28.37
CA THR A 690 -3.66 17.74 26.97
C THR A 690 -4.39 16.70 26.12
N LEU A 691 -5.37 17.18 25.33
CA LEU A 691 -6.05 16.44 24.28
C LEU A 691 -5.67 17.01 22.91
N VAL A 692 -5.04 16.19 22.07
CA VAL A 692 -4.66 16.55 20.70
C VAL A 692 -5.52 15.75 19.72
N ILE A 693 -6.11 16.39 18.72
CA ILE A 693 -6.93 15.74 17.71
C ILE A 693 -6.43 16.14 16.32
N THR A 694 -6.17 15.17 15.43
CA THR A 694 -5.86 15.43 14.02
C THR A 694 -6.93 14.83 13.11
N TYR A 695 -7.22 15.52 12.01
CA TYR A 695 -8.11 15.03 10.96
C TYR A 695 -7.76 15.61 9.58
N THR A 696 -8.27 14.98 8.52
CA THR A 696 -8.15 15.39 7.13
C THR A 696 -9.18 16.49 6.84
N GLY A 697 -8.75 17.74 6.91
CA GLY A 697 -9.57 18.92 6.62
C GLY A 697 -9.49 19.42 5.18
N ALA A 698 -8.60 18.87 4.35
CA ALA A 698 -8.53 19.15 2.92
C ALA A 698 -8.04 17.92 2.13
N ASN A 699 -8.47 17.81 0.88
CA ASN A 699 -7.95 16.81 -0.06
C ASN A 699 -6.51 17.16 -0.48
N GLU A 700 -5.60 16.18 -0.43
CA GLU A 700 -4.17 16.37 -0.73
C GLU A 700 -3.87 16.70 -2.21
N TYR A 701 -4.75 16.31 -3.14
CA TYR A 701 -4.60 16.58 -4.58
C TYR A 701 -5.35 17.83 -5.02
N SER A 702 -6.61 17.99 -4.59
CA SER A 702 -7.48 19.08 -5.07
C SER A 702 -7.49 20.31 -4.16
N GLY A 703 -7.01 20.20 -2.93
CA GLY A 703 -7.09 21.27 -1.91
C GLY A 703 -8.53 21.57 -1.43
N GLN A 704 -9.54 20.83 -1.92
CA GLN A 704 -10.93 21.04 -1.50
C GLN A 704 -11.07 20.74 -0.01
N ARG A 705 -11.75 21.65 0.72
CA ARG A 705 -12.03 21.48 2.13
C ARG A 705 -12.90 20.25 2.37
N LYS A 706 -12.53 19.47 3.38
CA LYS A 706 -13.30 18.34 3.91
C LYS A 706 -13.79 18.68 5.32
N PRO A 707 -15.05 18.39 5.65
CA PRO A 707 -15.55 18.56 7.01
C PRO A 707 -14.89 17.53 7.96
N PRO A 708 -14.71 17.86 9.24
CA PRO A 708 -14.36 16.87 10.25
C PRO A 708 -15.49 15.85 10.47
N ALA A 709 -15.16 14.72 11.08
CA ALA A 709 -16.16 13.76 11.54
C ALA A 709 -17.21 14.42 12.45
N VAL A 710 -18.47 13.99 12.36
CA VAL A 710 -19.59 14.59 13.14
C VAL A 710 -19.32 14.62 14.65
N PRO A 711 -18.81 13.56 15.31
CA PRO A 711 -18.48 13.64 16.74
C PRO A 711 -17.42 14.70 17.08
N LEU A 712 -16.48 14.99 16.16
CA LEU A 712 -15.50 16.05 16.37
C LEU A 712 -16.17 17.44 16.29
N VAL A 713 -17.15 17.62 15.39
CA VAL A 713 -17.98 18.84 15.38
C VAL A 713 -18.71 19.02 16.70
N GLU A 714 -19.32 17.95 17.22
CA GLU A 714 -20.03 17.96 18.52
C GLU A 714 -19.10 18.36 19.67
N VAL A 715 -17.83 17.89 19.68
CA VAL A 715 -16.81 18.31 20.66
C VAL A 715 -16.47 19.80 20.52
N LEU A 716 -16.24 20.29 19.30
CA LEU A 716 -15.95 21.71 19.07
C LEU A 716 -17.13 22.61 19.49
N ASP A 717 -18.36 22.19 19.23
CA ASP A 717 -19.56 22.90 19.65
C ASP A 717 -19.69 22.91 21.19
N ALA A 718 -19.41 21.79 21.85
CA ALA A 718 -19.44 21.72 23.32
C ALA A 718 -18.36 22.61 23.97
N VAL A 719 -17.14 22.62 23.42
CA VAL A 719 -16.04 23.47 23.90
C VAL A 719 -16.38 24.95 23.77
N ASP A 720 -17.05 25.36 22.68
CA ASP A 720 -17.55 26.73 22.54
C ASP A 720 -18.61 27.08 23.60
N LEU A 721 -19.44 26.12 24.01
CA LEU A 721 -20.46 26.32 25.04
C LEU A 721 -19.87 26.37 26.46
N THR A 722 -18.72 25.72 26.69
CA THR A 722 -17.99 25.71 27.97
C THR A 722 -17.49 27.11 28.37
N THR A 723 -17.43 28.07 27.44
CA THR A 723 -16.95 29.43 27.67
C THR A 723 -17.97 30.48 27.21
N PRO A 724 -17.95 31.73 27.73
CA PRO A 724 -18.92 32.75 27.33
C PRO A 724 -18.81 33.21 25.87
N ALA A 725 -17.65 33.00 25.24
CA ALA A 725 -17.37 33.38 23.86
C ALA A 725 -16.76 32.19 23.12
N LYS A 726 -17.09 32.03 21.83
CA LYS A 726 -16.57 30.92 21.02
C LYS A 726 -15.04 30.92 20.97
N VAL A 727 -14.44 29.76 21.15
CA VAL A 727 -12.97 29.54 21.17
C VAL A 727 -12.50 28.66 20.02
N ARG A 728 -13.41 28.05 19.23
CA ARG A 728 -13.05 27.13 18.14
C ARG A 728 -12.00 27.66 17.17
N GLU A 729 -12.04 28.96 16.85
CA GLU A 729 -11.10 29.60 15.92
C GLU A 729 -9.67 29.68 16.47
N ARG A 730 -9.49 29.50 17.78
CA ARG A 730 -8.19 29.53 18.46
C ARG A 730 -7.59 28.14 18.63
N ILE A 731 -8.43 27.12 18.80
CA ILE A 731 -7.98 25.74 19.04
C ILE A 731 -7.87 24.90 17.75
N VAL A 732 -8.56 25.32 16.67
CA VAL A 732 -8.48 24.64 15.36
C VAL A 732 -7.41 25.29 14.50
N VAL A 733 -6.31 24.57 14.27
CA VAL A 733 -5.21 25.00 13.41
C VAL A 733 -5.34 24.37 12.02
N HIS A 734 -5.37 25.22 10.98
CA HIS A 734 -5.43 24.79 9.58
C HIS A 734 -4.03 24.73 8.96
N HIS A 735 -3.50 23.51 8.86
CA HIS A 735 -2.14 23.28 8.39
C HIS A 735 -2.00 23.37 6.88
N PRO A 736 -0.91 23.97 6.35
CA PRO A 736 -0.57 23.88 4.94
C PRO A 736 -0.34 22.43 4.49
N LEU A 737 -0.50 22.20 3.18
CA LEU A 737 -0.23 20.90 2.55
C LEU A 737 1.22 20.45 2.77
N GLN A 738 2.17 21.36 2.60
CA GLN A 738 3.60 21.04 2.62
C GLN A 738 4.23 21.40 3.98
N PRO A 739 5.16 20.57 4.50
CA PRO A 739 5.87 20.86 5.75
C PRO A 739 6.79 22.08 5.66
N PHE A 740 7.27 22.43 4.47
CA PHE A 740 8.12 23.59 4.21
C PHE A 740 7.35 24.85 3.79
N ASP A 741 6.03 24.89 3.98
CA ASP A 741 5.28 26.14 3.82
C ASP A 741 5.73 27.16 4.87
N ILE A 742 5.84 28.43 4.46
CA ILE A 742 6.36 29.54 5.27
C ILE A 742 5.64 29.70 6.60
N ARG A 743 4.38 29.30 6.69
CA ARG A 743 3.59 29.34 7.92
C ARG A 743 4.11 28.40 9.01
N ASN A 744 4.77 27.29 8.66
CA ASN A 744 5.36 26.40 9.67
C ASN A 744 6.59 27.01 10.37
N VAL A 745 7.26 27.97 9.72
CA VAL A 745 8.53 28.54 10.21
C VAL A 745 8.36 29.97 10.70
N THR A 746 7.23 30.61 10.40
CA THR A 746 6.91 31.97 10.84
C THR A 746 6.59 31.96 12.33
N PRO A 747 7.36 32.67 13.17
CA PRO A 747 7.11 32.70 14.61
C PRO A 747 5.71 33.22 14.96
N GLY A 748 5.00 32.53 15.83
CA GLY A 748 3.63 32.89 16.26
C GLY A 748 2.51 32.51 15.29
N ASP A 749 2.82 31.87 14.16
CA ASP A 749 1.81 31.34 13.24
C ASP A 749 1.41 29.90 13.63
N LEU A 750 0.34 29.38 13.04
CA LEU A 750 -0.19 28.03 13.29
C LEU A 750 -0.48 27.72 14.78
N GLY A 751 -0.84 28.75 15.55
CA GLY A 751 -1.20 28.62 16.97
C GLY A 751 -0.01 28.53 17.93
N MET A 752 1.20 28.87 17.49
CA MET A 752 2.39 28.93 18.33
C MET A 752 2.51 30.25 19.12
N PRO A 753 3.23 30.27 20.26
CA PRO A 753 3.56 31.51 20.97
C PRO A 753 4.40 32.49 20.12
N PRO A 754 4.34 33.80 20.40
CA PRO A 754 5.21 34.77 19.75
C PRO A 754 6.69 34.43 19.95
N GLY A 755 7.45 34.33 18.86
CA GLY A 755 8.88 34.01 18.89
C GLY A 755 9.20 32.53 18.63
N GLU A 756 8.20 31.67 18.58
CA GLU A 756 8.37 30.24 18.33
C GLU A 756 7.73 29.81 17.00
N SER A 757 8.46 28.98 16.24
CA SER A 757 7.99 28.38 15.00
C SER A 757 7.29 27.04 15.29
N PHE A 758 6.39 26.60 14.41
CA PHE A 758 5.69 25.33 14.58
C PHE A 758 6.58 24.11 14.33
N THR A 759 7.48 24.18 13.35
CA THR A 759 8.33 23.05 12.97
C THR A 759 9.64 22.99 13.76
N PHE A 760 10.00 21.79 14.19
CA PHE A 760 11.30 21.42 14.75
C PHE A 760 12.25 20.88 13.67
N ASP A 761 11.82 20.84 12.41
CA ASP A 761 12.60 20.36 11.28
C ASP A 761 13.51 21.47 10.72
N PRO A 762 14.84 21.38 10.90
CA PRO A 762 15.75 22.36 10.32
C PRO A 762 15.68 22.38 8.78
N THR A 763 15.39 21.25 8.14
CA THR A 763 15.31 21.16 6.68
C THR A 763 14.08 21.87 6.14
N ALA A 764 12.95 21.80 6.85
CA ALA A 764 11.74 22.54 6.50
C ALA A 764 11.96 24.06 6.62
N ARG A 765 12.73 24.50 7.62
CA ARG A 765 13.13 25.91 7.78
C ARG A 765 13.95 26.42 6.59
N ASP A 766 14.98 25.68 6.20
CA ASP A 766 15.81 26.05 5.07
C ASP A 766 15.01 26.07 3.77
N ALA A 767 14.18 25.04 3.55
CA ALA A 767 13.31 24.94 2.38
C ALA A 767 12.28 26.08 2.33
N ALA A 768 11.67 26.46 3.45
CA ALA A 768 10.73 27.58 3.52
C ALA A 768 11.40 28.93 3.23
N ALA A 769 12.60 29.16 3.76
CA ALA A 769 13.38 30.37 3.49
C ALA A 769 13.72 30.49 2.00
N VAL A 770 14.12 29.38 1.36
CA VAL A 770 14.38 29.35 -0.08
C VAL A 770 13.08 29.54 -0.88
N ALA A 771 11.99 28.88 -0.49
CA ALA A 771 10.72 28.95 -1.21
C ALA A 771 10.06 30.33 -1.17
N SER A 772 10.29 31.09 -0.10
CA SER A 772 9.79 32.46 0.10
C SER A 772 10.71 33.54 -0.46
N SER A 773 11.97 33.21 -0.79
CA SER A 773 12.89 34.12 -1.45
C SER A 773 12.52 34.34 -2.92
N ASP A 774 12.92 35.50 -3.47
CA ASP A 774 12.79 35.73 -4.91
C ASP A 774 13.49 34.61 -5.66
N ARG A 775 12.73 33.89 -6.48
CA ARG A 775 13.28 32.82 -7.31
C ARG A 775 14.28 33.45 -8.26
N ALA A 776 15.56 33.32 -7.92
CA ALA A 776 16.62 33.64 -8.84
C ALA A 776 16.36 32.89 -10.16
N PRO A 777 16.57 33.52 -11.32
CA PRO A 777 16.49 32.81 -12.58
C PRO A 777 17.37 31.58 -12.47
N ARG A 778 16.79 30.40 -12.74
CA ARG A 778 17.55 29.15 -12.71
C ARG A 778 18.80 29.37 -13.56
N PRO A 779 20.01 29.09 -13.03
CA PRO A 779 21.21 29.24 -13.84
C PRO A 779 21.02 28.39 -15.10
N ALA A 780 21.43 28.94 -16.24
CA ALA A 780 21.49 28.16 -17.47
C ALA A 780 22.35 26.92 -17.23
N LEU A 781 22.05 25.81 -17.92
CA LEU A 781 22.82 24.57 -17.82
C LEU A 781 24.32 24.83 -18.00
N LEU A 782 24.67 25.79 -18.86
CA LEU A 782 26.00 26.34 -19.03
C LEU A 782 25.97 27.86 -18.88
N THR A 783 26.89 28.39 -18.07
CA THR A 783 27.14 29.83 -17.97
C THR A 783 28.11 30.35 -19.05
N GLY A 784 28.79 29.45 -19.77
CA GLY A 784 29.72 29.73 -20.84
C GLY A 784 30.14 28.46 -21.59
N SER A 785 30.96 28.61 -22.63
CA SER A 785 31.53 27.43 -23.30
C SER A 785 32.52 26.73 -22.36
N LEU A 786 32.50 25.40 -22.34
CA LEU A 786 33.47 24.62 -21.59
C LEU A 786 34.88 24.84 -22.16
N PRO A 787 35.93 24.58 -21.34
CA PRO A 787 37.31 24.55 -21.82
C PRO A 787 37.45 23.67 -23.06
N GLU A 788 38.36 24.07 -23.94
CA GLU A 788 38.64 23.29 -25.14
C GLU A 788 39.27 21.95 -24.75
N PRO A 789 38.73 20.82 -25.25
CA PRO A 789 39.36 19.53 -25.02
C PRO A 789 40.75 19.49 -25.68
N PRO A 790 41.68 18.65 -25.19
CA PRO A 790 42.96 18.45 -25.88
C PRO A 790 42.72 18.07 -27.35
N PRO A 791 43.58 18.53 -28.29
CA PRO A 791 43.44 18.25 -29.71
C PRO A 791 43.90 16.81 -30.04
N ASP A 792 43.29 15.83 -29.39
CA ASP A 792 43.56 14.41 -29.62
C ASP A 792 42.92 13.96 -30.94
N ASP A 793 43.47 12.89 -31.51
CA ASP A 793 42.89 12.24 -32.69
C ASP A 793 41.45 11.81 -32.42
N VAL A 794 40.60 11.91 -33.45
CA VAL A 794 39.16 11.63 -33.36
C VAL A 794 38.87 10.27 -33.96
N ALA A 795 38.28 9.36 -33.18
CA ALA A 795 37.78 8.12 -33.73
C ALA A 795 36.58 8.39 -34.65
N LEU A 796 36.58 7.77 -35.84
CA LEU A 796 35.49 7.93 -36.82
C LEU A 796 34.12 7.58 -36.21
N ASP A 797 34.05 6.55 -35.37
CA ASP A 797 32.82 6.14 -34.70
C ASP A 797 32.34 7.15 -33.65
N ASP A 798 33.25 7.85 -32.97
CA ASP A 798 32.89 8.94 -32.04
C ASP A 798 32.30 10.14 -32.80
N LEU A 799 32.88 10.46 -33.96
CA LEU A 799 32.39 11.52 -34.84
C LEU A 799 30.97 11.20 -35.33
N ILE A 800 30.76 9.98 -35.84
CA ILE A 800 29.44 9.49 -36.27
C ILE A 800 28.46 9.46 -35.09
N GLY A 801 28.89 8.94 -33.95
CA GLY A 801 28.10 8.81 -32.74
C GLY A 801 27.63 10.15 -32.19
N PHE A 802 28.49 11.18 -32.26
CA PHE A 802 28.13 12.56 -31.94
C PHE A 802 27.07 13.10 -32.90
N PHE A 803 27.29 13.00 -34.21
CA PHE A 803 26.34 13.53 -35.19
C PHE A 803 25.01 12.76 -35.28
N ARG A 804 24.90 11.57 -34.68
CA ARG A 804 23.62 10.85 -34.55
C ARG A 804 22.64 11.53 -33.60
N ASP A 805 23.17 12.25 -32.61
CA ASP A 805 22.41 13.06 -31.66
C ASP A 805 23.37 14.08 -31.01
N PRO A 806 23.63 15.25 -31.64
CA PRO A 806 24.66 16.18 -31.19
C PRO A 806 24.47 16.69 -29.76
N VAL A 807 23.22 16.79 -29.31
CA VAL A 807 22.89 17.26 -27.96
C VAL A 807 23.14 16.16 -26.93
N LYS A 808 22.79 14.91 -27.21
CA LYS A 808 23.23 13.80 -26.34
C LYS A 808 24.75 13.57 -26.43
N GLY A 809 25.35 13.84 -27.58
CA GLY A 809 26.81 13.83 -27.77
C GLY A 809 27.52 14.76 -26.79
N PHE A 810 26.98 15.96 -26.57
CA PHE A 810 27.46 16.88 -25.54
C PHE A 810 27.39 16.28 -24.13
N PHE A 811 26.26 15.68 -23.73
CA PHE A 811 26.13 15.06 -22.41
C PHE A 811 27.03 13.82 -22.23
N ARG A 812 27.19 13.01 -23.27
CA ARG A 812 28.13 11.87 -23.27
C ARG A 812 29.58 12.34 -23.10
N ALA A 813 29.96 13.44 -23.73
CA ALA A 813 31.30 14.02 -23.56
C ALA A 813 31.55 14.56 -22.13
N LEU A 814 30.50 14.72 -21.31
CA LEU A 814 30.57 15.07 -19.90
C LEU A 814 30.52 13.84 -18.97
N ASP A 815 30.52 12.63 -19.51
CA ASP A 815 30.22 11.38 -18.79
C ASP A 815 28.90 11.45 -18.00
N TYR A 816 27.93 12.21 -18.52
CA TYR A 816 26.63 12.41 -17.91
C TYR A 816 25.57 11.55 -18.62
N THR A 817 25.22 10.43 -18.00
CA THR A 817 24.09 9.59 -18.43
C THR A 817 22.79 10.24 -17.99
N LEU A 818 21.95 10.65 -18.94
CA LEU A 818 20.62 11.20 -18.66
C LEU A 818 19.73 10.08 -18.09
N PRO A 819 19.25 10.18 -16.83
CA PRO A 819 18.49 9.12 -16.19
C PRO A 819 17.02 9.17 -16.64
N TRP A 820 16.66 8.54 -17.77
CA TRP A 820 15.25 8.39 -18.17
C TRP A 820 14.99 7.05 -18.85
N ASP A 821 13.84 6.46 -18.49
CA ASP A 821 13.24 5.17 -18.87
C ASP A 821 13.86 3.92 -18.23
N VAL A 822 13.62 3.72 -16.92
CA VAL A 822 13.46 2.35 -16.41
C VAL A 822 12.14 1.85 -16.98
N GLU A 823 12.20 1.10 -18.09
CA GLU A 823 11.00 0.50 -18.67
C GLU A 823 10.39 -0.47 -17.64
N ALA A 824 9.23 -0.12 -17.10
CA ALA A 824 8.51 -1.00 -16.18
C ALA A 824 8.15 -2.32 -16.88
N VAL A 825 8.09 -3.41 -16.11
CA VAL A 825 7.53 -4.66 -16.61
C VAL A 825 6.05 -4.45 -16.92
N GLU A 826 5.62 -4.79 -18.13
CA GLU A 826 4.20 -4.77 -18.47
C GLU A 826 3.58 -6.14 -18.16
N ASP A 827 2.40 -6.15 -17.55
CA ASP A 827 1.64 -7.39 -17.29
C ASP A 827 0.67 -7.72 -18.43
N ALA A 828 0.37 -6.73 -19.27
CA ALA A 828 -0.55 -6.88 -20.39
C ALA A 828 0.14 -7.56 -21.58
N MET A 829 -0.55 -8.53 -22.17
CA MET A 829 -0.10 -9.10 -23.43
C MET A 829 -0.36 -8.14 -24.60
N PRO A 830 0.57 -8.05 -25.56
CA PRO A 830 0.39 -7.19 -26.73
C PRO A 830 -0.76 -7.71 -27.61
N VAL A 831 -1.78 -6.88 -27.81
CA VAL A 831 -2.84 -7.13 -28.81
C VAL A 831 -2.47 -6.52 -30.15
N GLU A 832 -1.75 -5.40 -30.10
CA GLU A 832 -1.13 -4.72 -31.24
C GLU A 832 0.30 -4.31 -30.84
N ILE A 833 1.13 -4.02 -31.84
CA ILE A 833 2.45 -3.42 -31.60
C ILE A 833 2.40 -1.95 -31.97
N ASP A 834 3.01 -1.11 -31.14
CA ASP A 834 3.15 0.31 -31.45
C ASP A 834 4.21 0.55 -32.55
N ALA A 835 4.40 1.82 -32.93
CA ALA A 835 5.34 2.18 -33.98
C ALA A 835 6.82 1.87 -33.62
N LEU A 836 7.17 1.90 -32.33
CA LEU A 836 8.53 1.62 -31.86
C LEU A 836 8.79 0.11 -31.86
N GLN A 837 7.85 -0.67 -31.36
CA GLN A 837 7.87 -2.14 -31.39
C GLN A 837 7.88 -2.65 -32.83
N GLU A 838 7.05 -2.08 -33.72
CA GLU A 838 7.08 -2.39 -35.16
C GLU A 838 8.46 -2.14 -35.76
N TRP A 839 9.08 -1.03 -35.39
CA TRP A 839 10.42 -0.70 -35.85
C TRP A 839 11.46 -1.70 -35.31
N LYS A 840 11.45 -2.00 -33.99
CA LYS A 840 12.37 -2.98 -33.36
C LYS A 840 12.28 -4.36 -34.04
N VAL A 841 11.07 -4.85 -34.29
CA VAL A 841 10.83 -6.14 -34.97
C VAL A 841 11.32 -6.09 -36.41
N GLY A 842 10.94 -5.06 -37.18
CA GLY A 842 11.32 -4.96 -38.59
C GLY A 842 12.82 -4.75 -38.81
N ASP A 843 13.50 -4.03 -37.92
CA ASP A 843 14.95 -3.79 -37.98
C ASP A 843 15.75 -5.07 -37.70
N ARG A 844 15.34 -5.88 -36.70
CA ARG A 844 15.94 -7.20 -36.46
C ARG A 844 15.74 -8.15 -37.64
N MET A 845 14.52 -8.26 -38.15
CA MET A 845 14.23 -9.08 -39.33
C MET A 845 15.09 -8.66 -40.53
N LEU A 846 15.34 -7.35 -40.69
CA LEU A 846 16.19 -6.83 -41.76
C LEU A 846 17.63 -7.27 -41.58
N ASP A 847 18.19 -7.14 -40.37
CA ASP A 847 19.57 -7.52 -40.10
C ASP A 847 19.77 -9.04 -40.30
N ASP A 848 18.81 -9.86 -39.85
CA ASP A 848 18.78 -11.32 -40.09
C ASP A 848 18.78 -11.67 -41.58
N MET A 849 17.88 -11.06 -42.36
CA MET A 849 17.81 -11.31 -43.81
C MET A 849 19.07 -10.84 -44.54
N LEU A 850 19.69 -9.74 -44.09
CA LEU A 850 20.94 -9.24 -44.66
C LEU A 850 22.16 -10.13 -44.35
N ARG A 851 22.10 -10.91 -43.27
CA ARG A 851 23.08 -11.97 -42.93
C ARG A 851 22.83 -13.28 -43.68
N GLY A 852 21.77 -13.34 -44.48
CA GLY A 852 21.44 -14.48 -45.34
C GLY A 852 20.31 -15.37 -44.82
N MET A 853 19.62 -14.97 -43.74
CA MET A 853 18.45 -15.70 -43.26
C MET A 853 17.30 -15.61 -44.27
N ASP A 854 16.65 -16.74 -44.54
CA ASP A 854 15.45 -16.78 -45.38
C ASP A 854 14.30 -15.95 -44.77
N PRO A 855 13.52 -15.18 -45.56
CA PRO A 855 12.47 -14.32 -45.02
C PRO A 855 11.41 -15.03 -44.18
N ASP A 856 11.05 -16.27 -44.52
CA ASP A 856 10.09 -17.03 -43.72
C ASP A 856 10.69 -17.51 -42.40
N THR A 857 12.01 -17.77 -42.38
CA THR A 857 12.75 -18.08 -41.16
C THR A 857 12.83 -16.88 -40.22
N ALA A 858 13.13 -15.67 -40.73
CA ALA A 858 13.15 -14.44 -39.92
C ALA A 858 11.77 -14.12 -39.30
N LYS A 859 10.70 -14.32 -40.07
CA LYS A 859 9.32 -14.21 -39.57
C LYS A 859 9.03 -15.20 -38.45
N GLN A 860 9.50 -16.45 -38.58
CA GLN A 860 9.33 -17.51 -37.59
C GLN A 860 10.12 -17.22 -36.30
N ALA A 861 11.30 -16.62 -36.41
CA ALA A 861 12.12 -16.19 -35.27
C ALA A 861 11.40 -15.11 -34.45
N GLU A 862 10.91 -14.04 -35.09
CA GLU A 862 10.20 -12.95 -34.39
C GLU A 862 8.91 -13.39 -33.70
N TRP A 863 8.18 -14.33 -34.31
CA TRP A 863 7.03 -14.92 -33.65
C TRP A 863 7.41 -15.70 -32.37
N ARG A 864 8.55 -16.40 -32.38
CA ARG A 864 9.11 -17.12 -31.21
C ARG A 864 9.78 -16.22 -30.18
N ARG A 865 10.14 -14.99 -30.54
CA ARG A 865 10.53 -13.95 -29.57
C ARG A 865 9.35 -13.44 -28.74
N GLY A 866 8.11 -13.78 -29.13
CA GLY A 866 6.90 -13.35 -28.41
C GLY A 866 6.64 -11.84 -28.49
N SER A 867 7.39 -11.08 -29.28
CA SER A 867 7.24 -9.62 -29.46
C SER A 867 5.99 -9.22 -30.27
N LEU A 868 5.35 -10.20 -30.93
CA LEU A 868 4.17 -10.00 -31.74
C LEU A 868 2.92 -10.55 -31.03
N PRO A 869 1.72 -10.01 -31.34
CA PRO A 869 0.48 -10.53 -30.77
C PRO A 869 0.31 -12.03 -31.06
N PRO A 870 -0.29 -12.79 -30.14
CA PRO A 870 -0.45 -14.22 -30.33
C PRO A 870 -1.41 -14.56 -31.49
N GLY A 871 -1.25 -15.77 -32.03
CA GLY A 871 -2.13 -16.31 -33.06
C GLY A 871 -2.14 -15.52 -34.38
N ARG A 872 -3.30 -15.47 -35.05
CA ARG A 872 -3.43 -14.94 -36.41
C ARG A 872 -3.12 -13.44 -36.53
N LEU A 873 -3.32 -12.67 -35.45
CA LEU A 873 -3.07 -11.23 -35.42
C LEU A 873 -1.59 -10.93 -35.61
N GLY A 874 -0.72 -11.54 -34.81
CA GLY A 874 0.72 -11.39 -34.99
C GLY A 874 1.22 -12.01 -36.27
N TRP A 875 0.66 -13.15 -36.71
CA TRP A 875 1.04 -13.76 -37.98
C TRP A 875 0.81 -12.85 -39.19
N ARG A 876 -0.35 -12.17 -39.25
CA ARG A 876 -0.64 -11.20 -40.30
C ARG A 876 0.37 -10.05 -40.26
N LYS A 877 0.63 -9.49 -39.07
CA LYS A 877 1.59 -8.39 -38.91
C LYS A 877 3.01 -8.82 -39.26
N ALA A 878 3.45 -10.00 -38.82
CA ALA A 878 4.75 -10.59 -39.15
C ALA A 878 4.91 -10.75 -40.67
N GLN A 879 3.86 -11.17 -41.36
CA GLN A 879 3.87 -11.32 -42.82
C GLN A 879 3.99 -9.97 -43.54
N GLU A 880 3.25 -8.95 -43.09
CA GLU A 880 3.37 -7.59 -43.61
C GLU A 880 4.79 -7.03 -43.41
N LEU A 881 5.38 -7.23 -42.22
CA LEU A 881 6.76 -6.82 -41.92
C LEU A 881 7.76 -7.60 -42.77
N ARG A 882 7.62 -8.92 -42.86
CA ARG A 882 8.44 -9.78 -43.73
C ARG A 882 8.49 -9.27 -45.16
N ASP A 883 7.32 -8.95 -45.74
CA ASP A 883 7.25 -8.55 -47.15
C ASP A 883 7.92 -7.18 -47.39
N GLN A 884 7.76 -6.25 -46.45
CA GLN A 884 8.44 -4.95 -46.48
C GLN A 884 9.96 -5.11 -46.32
N VAL A 885 10.39 -5.90 -45.34
CA VAL A 885 11.80 -6.17 -45.05
C VAL A 885 12.47 -6.91 -46.21
N ALA A 886 11.82 -7.92 -46.80
CA ALA A 886 12.33 -8.65 -47.95
C ALA A 886 12.48 -7.76 -49.19
N ALA A 887 11.63 -6.74 -49.36
CA ALA A 887 11.83 -5.73 -50.40
C ALA A 887 13.10 -4.91 -50.16
N LEU A 888 13.34 -4.46 -48.92
CA LEU A 888 14.57 -3.75 -48.53
C LEU A 888 15.83 -4.62 -48.70
N ALA A 889 15.79 -5.87 -48.27
CA ALA A 889 16.90 -6.81 -48.41
C ALA A 889 17.23 -7.10 -49.89
N ARG A 890 16.21 -7.32 -50.74
CA ARG A 890 16.40 -7.47 -52.20
C ARG A 890 17.00 -6.23 -52.83
N ALA A 891 16.51 -5.05 -52.47
CA ALA A 891 17.09 -3.77 -52.90
C ALA A 891 18.58 -3.69 -52.54
N ALA A 892 18.94 -4.02 -51.29
CA ALA A 892 20.32 -4.06 -50.85
C ALA A 892 21.20 -5.07 -51.62
N HIS A 893 20.71 -6.28 -51.88
CA HIS A 893 21.45 -7.30 -52.61
C HIS A 893 21.82 -6.89 -54.04
N ARG A 894 21.06 -6.02 -54.69
CA ARG A 894 21.43 -5.45 -56.01
C ARG A 894 22.75 -4.68 -55.98
N HIS A 895 23.12 -4.11 -54.83
CA HIS A 895 24.34 -3.35 -54.64
C HIS A 895 25.43 -4.12 -53.88
N ARG A 896 25.08 -5.24 -53.22
CA ARG A 896 26.00 -6.13 -52.50
C ARG A 896 26.51 -7.28 -53.38
N THR A 897 26.99 -6.97 -54.58
CA THR A 897 27.39 -7.97 -55.59
C THR A 897 28.78 -8.58 -55.36
N ARG A 898 29.61 -7.96 -54.52
CA ARG A 898 30.96 -8.44 -54.13
C ARG A 898 30.98 -8.79 -52.64
N ALA A 899 31.98 -9.54 -52.18
CA ALA A 899 32.20 -9.72 -50.75
C ALA A 899 32.47 -8.36 -50.07
N PRO A 900 31.97 -8.13 -48.83
CA PRO A 900 32.22 -6.89 -48.11
C PRO A 900 33.70 -6.78 -47.74
N GLY A 901 34.30 -5.62 -48.02
CA GLY A 901 35.60 -5.21 -47.51
C GLY A 901 35.46 -4.24 -46.32
N ALA A 902 36.54 -4.14 -45.55
CA ALA A 902 36.73 -3.10 -44.53
C ALA A 902 38.00 -2.32 -44.87
N TYR A 903 37.96 -1.00 -44.68
CA TYR A 903 39.08 -0.12 -44.99
C TYR A 903 39.43 0.73 -43.79
N ASP A 904 40.67 0.59 -43.31
CA ASP A 904 41.20 1.48 -42.28
C ASP A 904 41.50 2.84 -42.89
N VAL A 905 41.10 3.88 -42.16
CA VAL A 905 41.30 5.28 -42.51
C VAL A 905 42.14 5.96 -41.45
N ASP A 906 43.04 6.83 -41.90
CA ASP A 906 43.97 7.55 -41.06
C ASP A 906 44.29 8.90 -41.69
N ILE A 907 43.34 9.83 -41.55
CA ILE A 907 43.24 11.04 -42.35
C ILE A 907 43.74 12.24 -41.56
N ASP A 908 44.76 12.93 -42.05
CA ASP A 908 45.21 14.21 -41.50
C ASP A 908 44.20 15.32 -41.88
N VAL A 909 43.51 15.86 -40.88
CA VAL A 909 42.56 16.97 -41.04
C VAL A 909 43.18 18.33 -40.78
N GLY A 910 44.49 18.41 -40.54
CA GLY A 910 45.25 19.64 -40.28
C GLY A 910 45.35 19.97 -38.79
N GLY A 911 46.32 20.83 -38.44
CA GLY A 911 46.57 21.22 -37.04
C GLY A 911 47.22 20.15 -36.17
N GLY A 912 47.80 19.11 -36.78
CA GLY A 912 48.40 17.96 -36.08
C GLY A 912 47.40 16.89 -35.66
N ARG A 913 46.17 16.92 -36.21
CA ARG A 913 45.05 16.09 -35.77
C ARG A 913 44.58 15.14 -36.86
N ARG A 914 44.20 13.92 -36.46
CA ARG A 914 43.83 12.85 -37.39
C ARG A 914 42.44 12.33 -37.08
N VAL A 915 41.76 11.83 -38.12
CA VAL A 915 40.56 11.01 -37.98
C VAL A 915 40.92 9.57 -38.31
N THR A 916 40.81 8.70 -37.31
CA THR A 916 41.21 7.29 -37.41
C THR A 916 40.01 6.37 -37.22
N GLY A 917 39.98 5.24 -37.93
CA GLY A 917 38.96 4.22 -37.71
C GLY A 917 38.86 3.26 -38.88
N THR A 918 37.77 2.51 -38.94
CA THR A 918 37.52 1.55 -40.02
C THR A 918 36.18 1.86 -40.68
N VAL A 919 36.15 1.82 -42.02
CA VAL A 919 34.92 1.89 -42.81
C VAL A 919 34.54 0.45 -43.20
N PRO A 920 33.57 -0.18 -42.52
CA PRO A 920 33.18 -1.56 -42.79
C PRO A 920 32.14 -1.65 -43.91
N ARG A 921 31.85 -2.89 -44.35
CA ARG A 921 30.73 -3.22 -45.26
C ARG A 921 30.77 -2.45 -46.59
N VAL A 922 31.95 -2.33 -47.19
CA VAL A 922 32.14 -1.75 -48.52
C VAL A 922 32.09 -2.85 -49.58
N TYR A 923 31.13 -2.76 -50.50
CA TYR A 923 30.86 -3.75 -51.53
C TYR A 923 31.41 -3.25 -52.88
N GLY A 924 32.64 -3.65 -53.19
CA GLY A 924 33.37 -3.09 -54.34
C GLY A 924 33.74 -1.63 -54.09
N GLU A 925 33.09 -0.71 -54.80
CA GLU A 925 33.30 0.74 -54.72
C GLU A 925 32.13 1.46 -54.01
N ARG A 926 31.22 0.69 -53.38
CA ARG A 926 29.98 1.19 -52.81
C ARG A 926 29.84 0.88 -51.34
N LEU A 927 29.55 1.88 -50.52
CA LEU A 927 28.96 1.67 -49.19
C LEU A 927 27.47 1.39 -49.37
N VAL A 928 26.95 0.33 -48.74
CA VAL A 928 25.53 -0.04 -48.86
C VAL A 928 24.91 -0.09 -47.46
N SER A 929 24.23 1.01 -47.11
CA SER A 929 23.50 1.15 -45.85
C SER A 929 22.01 0.87 -46.05
N VAL A 930 21.41 0.12 -45.14
CA VAL A 930 20.02 -0.33 -45.21
C VAL A 930 19.39 -0.19 -43.83
N THR A 931 18.17 0.34 -43.77
CA THR A 931 17.44 0.52 -42.50
C THR A 931 15.95 0.22 -42.68
N TYR A 932 15.29 -0.28 -41.63
CA TYR A 932 13.84 -0.41 -41.57
C TYR A 932 13.12 0.93 -41.27
N SER A 933 13.85 2.03 -41.16
CA SER A 933 13.27 3.38 -41.00
C SER A 933 12.77 3.96 -42.32
N LYS A 934 11.89 4.97 -42.22
CA LYS A 934 11.64 5.86 -43.36
C LYS A 934 12.92 6.63 -43.65
N LEU A 935 13.43 6.55 -44.87
CA LEU A 935 14.73 7.14 -45.22
C LEU A 935 14.68 8.67 -45.06
N ASP A 936 15.55 9.20 -44.21
CA ASP A 936 15.68 10.62 -43.86
C ASP A 936 17.17 11.02 -43.68
N GLY A 937 17.42 12.30 -43.38
CA GLY A 937 18.76 12.86 -43.25
C GLY A 937 19.68 12.13 -42.26
N ARG A 938 19.17 11.63 -41.13
CA ARG A 938 20.01 10.94 -40.12
C ARG A 938 20.67 9.70 -40.73
N HIS A 939 19.94 8.95 -41.55
CA HIS A 939 20.44 7.73 -42.18
C HIS A 939 21.45 8.02 -43.29
N LEU A 940 21.24 9.13 -44.01
CA LEU A 940 22.18 9.61 -45.04
C LEU A 940 23.48 10.08 -44.39
N LEU A 941 23.40 10.79 -43.25
CA LEU A 941 24.55 11.39 -42.59
C LEU A 941 25.60 10.36 -42.17
N GLU A 942 25.18 9.25 -41.56
CA GLU A 942 26.12 8.19 -41.16
C GLU A 942 26.89 7.63 -42.36
N SER A 943 26.19 7.40 -43.48
CA SER A 943 26.81 6.90 -44.72
C SER A 943 27.69 7.96 -45.39
N TRP A 944 27.29 9.24 -45.30
CA TRP A 944 28.03 10.38 -45.82
C TRP A 944 29.37 10.56 -45.11
N ILE A 945 29.40 10.54 -43.78
CA ILE A 945 30.64 10.70 -43.01
C ILE A 945 31.63 9.56 -43.32
N ARG A 946 31.14 8.31 -43.43
CA ARG A 946 31.98 7.17 -43.85
C ARG A 946 32.49 7.30 -45.28
N LEU A 947 31.65 7.79 -46.20
CA LEU A 947 32.04 8.04 -47.59
C LEU A 947 33.14 9.12 -47.67
N LEU A 948 32.98 10.22 -46.94
CA LEU A 948 33.97 11.29 -46.85
C LEU A 948 35.31 10.76 -46.35
N ALA A 949 35.32 9.94 -45.30
CA ALA A 949 36.54 9.35 -44.77
C ALA A 949 37.24 8.45 -45.81
N LEU A 950 36.47 7.61 -46.51
CA LEU A 950 37.02 6.73 -47.55
C LEU A 950 37.60 7.51 -48.74
N THR A 951 36.88 8.54 -49.21
CA THR A 951 37.30 9.41 -50.31
C THR A 951 38.50 10.28 -49.93
N ALA A 952 38.60 10.73 -48.67
CA ALA A 952 39.73 11.50 -48.17
C ALA A 952 41.02 10.69 -48.06
N GLN A 953 40.94 9.43 -47.62
CA GLN A 953 42.11 8.55 -47.48
C GLN A 953 42.67 8.08 -48.82
N ARG A 954 41.79 7.75 -49.77
CA ARG A 954 42.17 7.04 -51.01
C ARG A 954 41.74 7.82 -52.24
N SER A 955 42.73 8.36 -52.95
CA SER A 955 42.58 8.80 -54.34
C SER A 955 42.41 7.55 -55.24
N GLY A 956 41.19 7.01 -55.29
CA GLY A 956 40.81 5.79 -56.00
C GLY A 956 39.55 6.00 -56.87
N PRO A 957 38.84 4.93 -57.29
CA PRO A 957 37.61 5.07 -58.08
C PRO A 957 36.56 5.94 -57.35
N ASP A 958 35.59 6.45 -58.09
CA ASP A 958 34.53 7.35 -57.57
C ASP A 958 33.64 6.61 -56.55
N TRP A 959 34.09 6.59 -55.29
CA TRP A 959 33.40 5.94 -54.19
C TRP A 959 32.00 6.52 -54.05
N THR A 960 31.03 5.65 -53.82
CA THR A 960 29.62 6.06 -53.64
C THR A 960 29.00 5.39 -52.43
N ALA A 961 27.98 6.01 -51.85
CA ALA A 961 27.15 5.42 -50.81
C ALA A 961 25.71 5.29 -51.27
N VAL A 962 25.17 4.08 -51.22
CA VAL A 962 23.75 3.79 -51.47
C VAL A 962 23.06 3.62 -50.13
N CYS A 963 22.10 4.50 -49.84
CA CYS A 963 21.27 4.44 -48.65
C CYS A 963 19.87 3.95 -49.02
N ILE A 964 19.43 2.88 -48.39
CA ILE A 964 18.16 2.20 -48.68
C ILE A 964 17.29 2.21 -47.44
N GLY A 965 16.03 2.61 -47.58
CA GLY A 965 15.07 2.58 -46.47
C GLY A 965 13.63 2.57 -46.95
N ARG A 966 12.69 2.57 -46.00
CA ARG A 966 11.26 2.60 -46.33
C ARG A 966 10.87 3.91 -47.01
N PRO A 967 9.95 3.88 -47.98
CA PRO A 967 9.44 5.09 -48.61
C PRO A 967 8.52 5.87 -47.67
N LYS A 968 8.30 7.17 -47.95
CA LYS A 968 7.28 7.97 -47.24
C LYS A 968 5.85 7.50 -47.56
N ARG A 969 5.62 6.98 -48.79
CA ARG A 969 4.35 6.42 -49.29
C ARG A 969 4.65 5.28 -50.27
N GLY A 970 3.81 4.24 -50.29
CA GLY A 970 3.97 3.07 -51.17
C GLY A 970 4.81 1.95 -50.54
N ALA A 971 5.06 0.89 -51.32
CA ALA A 971 5.76 -0.32 -50.87
C ALA A 971 7.18 -0.49 -51.47
N THR A 972 7.54 0.31 -52.46
CA THR A 972 8.87 0.24 -53.10
C THR A 972 9.92 0.89 -52.21
N PRO A 973 11.03 0.19 -51.87
CA PRO A 973 12.17 0.78 -51.16
C PRO A 973 12.62 2.09 -51.80
N LYS A 974 12.95 3.07 -50.96
CA LYS A 974 13.57 4.32 -51.42
C LYS A 974 15.08 4.15 -51.38
N GLU A 975 15.74 4.47 -52.49
CA GLU A 975 17.19 4.44 -52.63
C GLU A 975 17.72 5.85 -52.90
N ARG A 976 18.85 6.18 -52.28
CA ARG A 976 19.53 7.46 -52.41
C ARG A 976 21.02 7.19 -52.64
N LEU A 977 21.57 7.73 -53.73
CA LEU A 977 22.97 7.59 -54.10
C LEU A 977 23.72 8.87 -53.74
N LEU A 978 24.77 8.76 -52.94
CA LEU A 978 25.70 9.84 -52.62
C LEU A 978 27.02 9.56 -53.34
N GLY A 979 27.56 10.55 -54.04
CA GLY A 979 28.89 10.50 -54.67
C GLY A 979 29.93 11.31 -53.92
N SER A 980 31.06 11.55 -54.56
CA SER A 980 32.12 12.43 -54.02
C SER A 980 31.62 13.88 -53.86
N PRO A 981 32.06 14.62 -52.82
CA PRO A 981 31.79 16.05 -52.69
C PRO A 981 32.38 16.86 -53.85
N ASP A 982 31.82 18.05 -54.12
CA ASP A 982 32.28 18.98 -55.18
C ASP A 982 33.69 19.58 -54.91
N GLY A 983 34.25 19.37 -53.71
CA GLY A 983 35.59 19.82 -53.28
C GLY A 983 36.38 18.74 -52.52
N PRO A 984 37.56 19.04 -51.95
CA PRO A 984 38.37 18.05 -51.24
C PRO A 984 37.62 17.46 -50.04
N ALA A 985 37.45 16.13 -50.00
CA ALA A 985 36.74 15.44 -48.92
C ALA A 985 37.34 15.70 -47.53
N VAL A 986 38.66 15.91 -47.46
CA VAL A 986 39.39 16.29 -46.23
C VAL A 986 38.89 17.62 -45.67
N ASP A 987 38.51 18.59 -46.50
CA ASP A 987 38.05 19.90 -46.03
C ASP A 987 36.67 19.80 -45.38
N VAL A 988 35.78 18.98 -45.95
CA VAL A 988 34.47 18.69 -45.35
C VAL A 988 34.64 17.95 -44.03
N LEU A 989 35.54 16.95 -43.98
CA LEU A 989 35.81 16.20 -42.75
C LEU A 989 36.43 17.09 -41.66
N ARG A 990 37.33 18.02 -42.02
CA ARG A 990 37.88 19.03 -41.10
C ARG A 990 36.77 19.89 -40.49
N ASP A 991 35.79 20.31 -41.29
CA ASP A 991 34.68 21.13 -40.79
C ASP A 991 33.77 20.34 -39.84
N LEU A 992 33.54 19.05 -40.11
CA LEU A 992 32.81 18.15 -39.21
C LEU A 992 33.54 17.96 -37.87
N VAL A 993 34.87 17.82 -37.88
CA VAL A 993 35.67 17.75 -36.65
C VAL A 993 35.57 19.07 -35.86
N ALA A 994 35.64 20.22 -36.54
CA ALA A 994 35.45 21.52 -35.88
C ALA A 994 34.07 21.67 -35.22
N MET A 995 33.01 21.15 -35.87
CA MET A 995 31.67 21.10 -35.27
C MET A 995 31.57 20.14 -34.08
N TYR A 996 32.24 18.98 -34.16
CA TYR A 996 32.35 18.02 -33.07
C TYR A 996 33.00 18.64 -31.82
N ASP A 997 34.12 19.36 -31.98
CA ASP A 997 34.76 20.05 -30.86
C ASP A 997 33.89 21.17 -30.28
N ALA A 998 33.25 21.96 -31.15
CA ALA A 998 32.31 22.98 -30.71
C ALA A 998 31.16 22.36 -29.90
N GLY A 999 30.66 21.22 -30.35
CA GLY A 999 29.62 20.41 -29.72
C GLY A 999 29.99 19.81 -28.37
N ARG A 1000 31.28 19.53 -28.14
CA ARG A 1000 31.80 19.09 -26.83
C ARG A 1000 31.98 20.24 -25.85
N ARG A 1001 32.06 21.47 -26.33
CA ARG A 1001 32.20 22.68 -25.50
C ARG A 1001 30.87 23.30 -25.13
N LYS A 1002 29.88 23.19 -26.00
CA LYS A 1002 28.50 23.64 -25.78
C LYS A 1002 27.54 22.87 -26.69
N PRO A 1003 26.27 22.69 -26.29
CA PRO A 1003 25.25 22.14 -27.17
C PRO A 1003 25.11 22.97 -28.44
N ILE A 1004 25.40 22.38 -29.60
CA ILE A 1004 25.19 23.03 -30.90
C ILE A 1004 23.70 22.97 -31.27
N PRO A 1005 23.13 24.03 -31.87
CA PRO A 1005 21.71 24.13 -32.23
C PRO A 1005 21.41 23.30 -33.48
N LEU A 1006 21.66 22.00 -33.42
CA LEU A 1006 21.57 21.08 -34.54
C LEU A 1006 20.67 19.86 -34.23
N PRO A 1007 19.37 20.05 -33.95
CA PRO A 1007 18.40 18.96 -33.99
C PRO A 1007 18.33 18.41 -35.42
N LEU A 1008 18.49 17.10 -35.59
CA LEU A 1008 18.83 16.52 -36.90
C LEU A 1008 17.70 16.56 -37.90
N LYS A 1009 16.46 16.24 -37.51
CA LYS A 1009 15.32 16.26 -38.44
C LYS A 1009 15.01 17.70 -38.86
N THR A 1010 15.10 18.63 -37.92
CA THR A 1010 14.86 20.06 -38.11
C THR A 1010 15.94 20.70 -38.97
N SER A 1011 17.22 20.46 -38.68
CA SER A 1011 18.34 20.99 -39.47
C SER A 1011 18.40 20.39 -40.88
N TYR A 1012 18.10 19.09 -41.04
CA TYR A 1012 18.00 18.49 -42.36
C TYR A 1012 16.85 19.08 -43.18
N ALA A 1013 15.67 19.23 -42.58
CA ALA A 1013 14.52 19.85 -43.25
C ALA A 1013 14.80 21.32 -43.65
N TRP A 1014 15.55 22.04 -42.82
CA TRP A 1014 16.02 23.39 -43.15
C TRP A 1014 16.88 23.38 -44.41
N ALA A 1015 17.98 22.61 -44.40
CA ALA A 1015 18.95 22.58 -45.50
C ALA A 1015 18.37 21.99 -46.80
N GLU A 1016 17.56 20.92 -46.74
CA GLU A 1016 16.89 20.32 -47.90
C GLU A 1016 15.96 21.33 -48.58
N THR A 1017 15.21 22.10 -47.79
CA THR A 1017 14.29 23.12 -48.31
C THR A 1017 15.05 24.31 -48.91
N GLU A 1018 16.16 24.71 -48.29
CA GLU A 1018 17.00 25.80 -48.79
C GLU A 1018 17.68 25.42 -50.12
N TYR A 1019 18.21 24.20 -50.22
CA TYR A 1019 18.81 23.65 -51.44
C TYR A 1019 17.82 23.64 -52.63
N HIS A 1020 16.56 23.30 -52.37
CA HIS A 1020 15.49 23.31 -53.39
C HIS A 1020 14.79 24.68 -53.56
N ARG A 1021 15.32 25.77 -52.99
CA ARG A 1021 14.79 27.14 -53.07
C ARG A 1021 13.35 27.30 -52.55
N GLY A 1022 13.03 26.62 -51.44
CA GLY A 1022 11.73 26.68 -50.75
C GLY A 1022 11.68 27.66 -49.57
N THR A 1023 10.81 27.38 -48.58
CA THR A 1023 10.67 28.17 -47.33
C THR A 1023 11.14 27.37 -46.10
N PRO A 1024 12.43 27.41 -45.72
CA PRO A 1024 13.01 26.55 -44.68
C PRO A 1024 12.33 26.63 -43.32
N MET A 1025 11.92 27.83 -42.91
CA MET A 1025 11.26 28.10 -41.63
C MET A 1025 10.03 27.22 -41.40
N ARG A 1026 9.20 27.01 -42.45
CA ARG A 1026 7.96 26.24 -42.33
C ARG A 1026 8.23 24.76 -42.13
N GLU A 1027 9.10 24.17 -42.96
CA GLU A 1027 9.38 22.73 -42.95
C GLU A 1027 10.19 22.33 -41.71
N ALA A 1028 11.17 23.13 -41.31
CA ALA A 1028 11.90 22.97 -40.05
C ALA A 1028 10.95 23.12 -38.84
N GLY A 1029 10.01 24.07 -38.89
CA GLY A 1029 9.00 24.27 -37.86
C GLY A 1029 8.15 23.02 -37.59
N TRP A 1030 7.78 22.28 -38.63
CA TRP A 1030 7.03 21.01 -38.49
C TRP A 1030 7.84 19.86 -37.91
N LYS A 1031 9.18 19.92 -37.97
CA LYS A 1031 10.08 18.91 -37.37
C LYS A 1031 10.45 19.25 -35.93
N TRP A 1032 10.52 20.55 -35.64
CA TRP A 1032 10.86 21.04 -34.32
C TRP A 1032 9.67 21.01 -33.37
N LYS A 1033 8.54 21.60 -33.77
CA LYS A 1033 7.40 21.88 -32.87
C LYS A 1033 6.50 20.66 -32.68
N SER A 1034 6.31 20.26 -31.43
CA SER A 1034 5.34 19.21 -31.07
C SER A 1034 3.91 19.62 -31.44
N GLY A 1035 3.17 18.67 -32.02
CA GLY A 1035 1.78 18.82 -32.42
C GLY A 1035 0.90 17.75 -31.77
N ARG A 1036 0.19 16.97 -32.60
CA ARG A 1036 -0.55 15.77 -32.14
C ARG A 1036 0.38 14.67 -31.60
N TYR A 1037 1.65 14.71 -32.00
CA TYR A 1037 2.70 13.79 -31.57
C TYR A 1037 3.93 14.61 -31.13
N PRO A 1038 4.75 14.10 -30.19
CA PRO A 1038 6.01 14.72 -29.81
C PRO A 1038 6.96 14.87 -31.00
N ALA A 1039 7.63 16.03 -31.07
CA ALA A 1039 8.65 16.37 -32.05
C ALA A 1039 10.02 16.60 -31.35
N GLU A 1040 11.02 17.15 -32.05
CA GLU A 1040 12.36 17.34 -31.48
C GLU A 1040 12.38 18.32 -30.28
N ASP A 1041 11.44 19.28 -30.19
CA ASP A 1041 11.32 20.19 -29.03
C ASP A 1041 10.94 19.51 -27.70
N ALA A 1042 10.42 18.28 -27.77
CA ALA A 1042 9.99 17.49 -26.62
C ALA A 1042 11.01 16.41 -26.22
N GLU A 1043 12.10 16.21 -26.97
CA GLU A 1043 13.11 15.22 -26.59
C GLU A 1043 13.82 15.64 -25.29
N PRO A 1044 14.01 14.74 -24.30
CA PRO A 1044 14.54 15.10 -22.99
C PRO A 1044 15.88 15.84 -23.01
N ALA A 1045 16.79 15.45 -23.91
CA ALA A 1045 18.08 16.11 -24.07
C ALA A 1045 17.93 17.56 -24.55
N HIS A 1046 17.02 17.82 -25.49
CA HIS A 1046 16.70 19.16 -25.99
C HIS A 1046 16.01 20.02 -24.92
N VAL A 1047 15.05 19.45 -24.17
CA VAL A 1047 14.39 20.11 -23.04
C VAL A 1047 15.39 20.46 -21.93
N ARG A 1048 16.36 19.58 -21.66
CA ARG A 1048 17.40 19.82 -20.65
C ARG A 1048 18.32 20.99 -21.02
N VAL A 1049 18.64 21.14 -22.30
CA VAL A 1049 19.52 22.20 -22.79
C VAL A 1049 18.79 23.53 -22.95
N TRP A 1050 17.68 23.55 -23.69
CA TRP A 1050 17.02 24.78 -24.11
C TRP A 1050 15.72 25.09 -23.36
N GLY A 1051 15.22 24.16 -22.56
CA GLY A 1051 13.95 24.28 -21.85
C GLY A 1051 12.76 23.72 -22.63
N LYS A 1052 11.64 23.54 -21.92
CA LYS A 1052 10.40 23.00 -22.50
C LYS A 1052 9.79 24.02 -23.47
N HIS A 1053 9.37 23.57 -24.66
CA HIS A 1053 8.76 24.41 -25.70
C HIS A 1053 9.65 25.55 -26.21
N PHE A 1054 10.97 25.34 -26.29
CA PHE A 1054 11.89 26.32 -26.82
C PHE A 1054 11.54 26.68 -28.29
N PRO A 1055 11.45 27.97 -28.67
CA PRO A 1055 11.01 28.38 -30.01
C PRO A 1055 12.07 28.08 -31.09
N LEU A 1056 11.63 27.80 -32.32
CA LEU A 1056 12.53 27.58 -33.46
C LEU A 1056 13.37 28.83 -33.74
N GLU A 1057 12.78 30.01 -33.57
CA GLU A 1057 13.46 31.30 -33.69
C GLU A 1057 14.67 31.40 -32.75
N GLY A 1058 14.57 30.78 -31.56
CA GLY A 1058 15.68 30.69 -30.61
C GLY A 1058 16.82 29.81 -31.12
N LEU A 1059 16.51 28.68 -31.78
CA LEU A 1059 17.53 27.84 -32.42
C LEU A 1059 18.19 28.54 -33.61
N ILE A 1060 17.40 29.31 -34.36
CA ILE A 1060 17.90 30.12 -35.47
C ILE A 1060 18.88 31.16 -34.96
N ALA A 1061 18.51 31.91 -33.93
CA ALA A 1061 19.39 32.87 -33.28
C ALA A 1061 20.66 32.23 -32.69
N ALA A 1062 20.56 30.97 -32.23
CA ALA A 1062 21.71 30.22 -31.74
C ALA A 1062 22.66 29.72 -32.85
N GLY A 1063 22.25 29.77 -34.12
CA GLY A 1063 23.08 29.39 -35.28
C GLY A 1063 22.61 28.17 -36.08
N LEU A 1064 21.36 27.71 -35.91
CA LEU A 1064 20.82 26.55 -36.67
C LEU A 1064 21.08 26.64 -38.19
N PRO A 1065 20.85 27.76 -38.89
CA PRO A 1065 21.06 27.83 -40.35
C PRO A 1065 22.52 27.60 -40.77
N ASP A 1066 23.49 28.12 -40.01
CA ASP A 1066 24.91 27.96 -40.30
C ASP A 1066 25.34 26.50 -40.16
N TYR A 1067 25.05 25.89 -38.99
CA TYR A 1067 25.36 24.50 -38.73
C TYR A 1067 24.60 23.54 -39.67
N ALA A 1068 23.34 23.84 -40.00
CA ALA A 1068 22.55 23.05 -40.95
C ALA A 1068 23.17 23.07 -42.36
N THR A 1069 23.55 24.25 -42.86
CA THR A 1069 24.16 24.38 -44.18
C THR A 1069 25.51 23.68 -44.23
N ARG A 1070 26.37 23.89 -43.24
CA ARG A 1070 27.70 23.28 -43.19
C ARG A 1070 27.64 21.74 -43.10
N LEU A 1071 26.68 21.19 -42.35
CA LEU A 1071 26.51 19.75 -42.21
C LEU A 1071 25.89 19.10 -43.45
N TRP A 1072 24.80 19.68 -43.97
CA TRP A 1072 23.92 18.99 -44.92
C TRP A 1072 24.14 19.39 -46.38
N LEU A 1073 24.56 20.62 -46.68
CA LEU A 1073 24.67 21.09 -48.07
C LEU A 1073 25.70 20.31 -48.90
N PRO A 1074 26.91 20.00 -48.39
CA PRO A 1074 27.88 19.18 -49.14
C PRO A 1074 27.32 17.80 -49.51
N MET A 1075 26.51 17.21 -48.61
CA MET A 1075 25.86 15.92 -48.85
C MET A 1075 24.75 16.02 -49.91
N LEU A 1076 23.92 17.07 -49.86
CA LEU A 1076 22.82 17.29 -50.80
C LEU A 1076 23.31 17.61 -52.22
N GLN A 1077 24.45 18.31 -52.35
CA GLN A 1077 25.11 18.57 -53.63
C GLN A 1077 25.71 17.29 -54.24
N ALA A 1078 26.24 16.41 -53.38
CA ALA A 1078 26.82 15.13 -53.79
C ALA A 1078 25.77 14.05 -54.14
N GLU A 1079 24.48 14.34 -53.97
CA GLU A 1079 23.40 13.39 -54.30
C GLU A 1079 23.25 13.20 -55.81
N ARG A 1080 23.21 11.95 -56.26
CA ARG A 1080 23.06 11.56 -57.67
C ARG A 1080 21.81 10.72 -57.87
N ASN A 1081 21.34 10.62 -59.11
CA ASN A 1081 20.24 9.69 -59.43
C ASN A 1081 20.76 8.24 -59.31
N PRO A 1082 20.08 7.34 -58.56
CA PRO A 1082 20.48 5.94 -58.44
C PRO A 1082 20.30 5.10 -59.71
N ASP A 1083 19.53 5.59 -60.69
CA ASP A 1083 19.26 4.96 -62.01
C ASP A 1083 20.34 5.23 -63.06
#